data_AF-A0A1Q9UYK7-F1
#
_entry.id   AF-A0A1Q9UYK7-F1
#
_cell.length_a   1.000
_cell.length_b   1.000
_cell.length_c   1.000
_cell.angle_alpha   90.00
_cell.angle_beta   90.00
_cell.angle_gamma   90.00
#
_symmetry.space_group_name_H-M   'P 1'
#
loop_
_entity.id
_entity.type
_entity.pdbx_description
1 polymer ?
#
loop_
_entity_poly.entity_id
_entity_poly.type
_entity_poly.pdbx_seq_one_letter_code
_entity_poly.pdbx_strand_id
1 'polypeptide(L)'
;MAGRPTEAGTGAEELVGVHGAGLHRLAVMLTGDQAAATRLTGLTLAHAPGAPTAQDLRQRLVRTFVRTAPRRRERTLPTAARDAGDVVARLAPRARAAAVLRLVEGASVADIAATLRIAPDRVGRLVPDQEGVGVALEALAHRHALTGDQLQQELGDAVAQASPEPPDRDRRWWWAAAAAVPLAVLGGYALSFDREEPAGPDEATPTRATGTAQVSAVDLTEAGFELDDGTPPRAAAGLRLQESVVLAAGDQVDVELGGDQALFATFAVLWCDMPPTQDRNLETPAGMVTVAGERIPVPCAGRDGEPAVTEDHLVTLPPGGLATVAVTGDLPPDGEAALGVYAEDPEVFQTPFPDGDRTDAPAVPADSTVVEAEAAVPFRMAPYTRRVQAVELGADTTIRVWAGRTGAVSVTVDGSPVTDDGDLAAWADGEADWREQDPGLRDGRWTVYAPGQEREFPLPPEALPAPGERREAVVEVMAEGNGDHVQVVATDTSPVDVDLSPAARTEPPDLPTLVSGHRLVGTWELPADAHARELESPPADPSALVWSLLLEEAPESASRWAPFAGEGLLQRGEEAIPVYTMLDPSQVVEGLAAPWADPFPLDDADAPLRATAPATPGKPTSLLVGYAPVPYEEFDFAAAAVPEHVWRAGEDPGRSDYGLRGDPLETLRPADLDEDGTTVLEVPAGGFGARISTEGKGRIRFLVDDHPVDGLHGTGGWWSSWTDQAVASETPLSYSYGGPIQPRLTVVVEDYEDFTIELVRM
;
A
#
# COMPACT_ATOMS: atom_id res chain seq x y z
N MET A 1 -30.27 53.39 11.07
CA MET A 1 -28.99 53.89 11.62
C MET A 1 -28.24 52.73 12.25
N ALA A 2 -27.30 52.16 11.51
CA ALA A 2 -26.12 51.43 11.96
C ALA A 2 -25.23 51.38 10.72
N GLY A 3 -24.07 52.04 10.78
CA GLY A 3 -23.21 52.30 9.63
C GLY A 3 -22.59 51.03 9.07
N ARG A 4 -22.44 50.99 7.74
CA ARG A 4 -21.53 50.06 7.07
C ARG A 4 -20.10 50.32 7.58
N PRO A 5 -19.30 49.29 7.88
CA PRO A 5 -17.87 49.48 8.06
C PRO A 5 -17.29 49.90 6.71
N THR A 6 -16.62 51.04 6.72
CA THR A 6 -15.81 51.57 5.61
C THR A 6 -14.62 50.66 5.33
N GLU A 7 -14.40 50.43 4.04
CA GLU A 7 -13.20 49.95 3.33
C GLU A 7 -11.92 49.78 4.18
N ALA A 8 -11.50 48.52 4.36
CA ALA A 8 -10.15 48.17 4.85
C ALA A 8 -9.11 48.06 3.72
N GLY A 9 -9.46 48.43 2.48
CA GLY A 9 -8.62 48.22 1.29
C GLY A 9 -7.57 49.30 1.02
N THR A 10 -7.74 50.53 1.51
CA THR A 10 -6.88 51.66 1.10
C THR A 10 -5.58 51.80 1.89
N GLY A 11 -5.46 51.16 3.07
CA GLY A 11 -4.28 51.33 3.94
C GLY A 11 -3.11 50.41 3.61
N ALA A 12 -3.37 49.22 3.06
CA ALA A 12 -2.34 48.22 2.79
C ALA A 12 -1.44 48.61 1.60
N GLU A 13 -2.04 49.05 0.49
CA GLU A 13 -1.31 49.51 -0.70
C GLU A 13 -0.45 50.74 -0.39
N GLU A 14 -0.96 51.67 0.44
CA GLU A 14 -0.20 52.84 0.88
C GLU A 14 1.01 52.43 1.74
N LEU A 15 0.85 51.47 2.67
CA LEU A 15 1.95 50.95 3.48
C LEU A 15 2.98 50.17 2.66
N VAL A 16 2.57 49.42 1.63
CA VAL A 16 3.48 48.75 0.69
C VAL A 16 4.29 49.80 -0.08
N GLY A 17 3.64 50.85 -0.60
CA GLY A 17 4.31 51.93 -1.34
C GLY A 17 5.32 52.71 -0.49
N VAL A 18 5.00 52.98 0.78
CA VAL A 18 5.84 53.81 1.67
C VAL A 18 6.93 52.99 2.39
N HIS A 19 6.64 51.75 2.81
CA HIS A 19 7.53 50.97 3.68
C HIS A 19 8.00 49.64 3.08
N GLY A 20 7.39 49.16 1.99
CA GLY A 20 7.65 47.84 1.42
C GLY A 20 9.11 47.61 1.05
N ALA A 21 9.75 48.56 0.36
CA ALA A 21 11.14 48.40 -0.10
C ALA A 21 12.13 48.30 1.07
N GLY A 22 11.97 49.14 2.10
CA GLY A 22 12.83 49.13 3.27
C GLY A 22 12.64 47.88 4.13
N LEU A 23 11.40 47.41 4.28
CA LEU A 23 11.09 46.21 5.06
C LEU A 23 11.49 44.93 4.34
N HIS A 24 11.28 44.85 3.02
CA HIS A 24 11.68 43.69 2.21
C HIS A 24 13.20 43.53 2.20
N ARG A 25 13.94 44.63 2.00
CA ARG A 25 15.40 44.64 2.10
C ARG A 25 15.88 44.13 3.46
N LEU A 26 15.26 44.57 4.55
CA LEU A 26 15.57 44.09 5.90
C LEU A 26 15.24 42.60 6.06
N ALA A 27 14.08 42.16 5.58
CA ALA A 27 13.65 40.77 5.65
C ALA A 27 14.60 39.83 4.90
N VAL A 28 15.07 40.23 3.71
CA VAL A 28 16.06 39.48 2.93
C VAL A 28 17.37 39.27 3.71
N MET A 29 17.86 40.29 4.42
CA MET A 29 19.08 40.12 5.23
C MET A 29 18.87 39.14 6.39
N LEU A 30 17.65 39.09 6.95
CA LEU A 30 17.28 38.19 8.04
C LEU A 30 17.08 36.75 7.56
N THR A 31 16.35 36.53 6.46
CA THR A 31 15.99 35.21 5.95
C THR A 31 17.07 34.61 5.03
N GLY A 32 17.75 35.44 4.25
CA GLY A 32 18.63 34.99 3.17
C GLY A 32 17.90 34.49 1.92
N ASP A 33 16.56 34.62 1.87
CA ASP A 33 15.71 34.10 0.81
C ASP A 33 14.60 35.11 0.43
N GLN A 34 14.33 35.22 -0.87
CA GLN A 34 13.36 36.18 -1.43
C GLN A 34 11.91 35.82 -1.07
N ALA A 35 11.52 34.54 -1.17
CA ALA A 35 10.15 34.12 -0.92
C ALA A 35 9.78 34.25 0.56
N ALA A 36 10.67 33.79 1.45
CA ALA A 36 10.54 33.96 2.90
C ALA A 36 10.54 35.44 3.31
N ALA A 37 11.37 36.28 2.67
CA ALA A 37 11.36 37.73 2.92
C ALA A 37 10.05 38.40 2.49
N THR A 38 9.49 37.97 1.35
CA THR A 38 8.21 38.47 0.82
C THR A 38 7.06 38.09 1.75
N ARG A 39 6.98 36.83 2.19
CA ARG A 39 5.98 36.38 3.17
C ARG A 39 6.11 37.11 4.51
N LEU A 40 7.32 37.23 5.04
CA LEU A 40 7.58 37.92 6.31
C LEU A 40 7.21 39.42 6.25
N THR A 41 7.51 40.06 5.12
CA THR A 41 7.19 41.48 4.90
C THR A 41 5.68 41.67 4.71
N GLY A 42 5.03 40.82 3.91
CA GLY A 42 3.58 40.82 3.71
C GLY A 42 2.83 40.65 5.04
N LEU A 43 3.21 39.66 5.85
CA LEU A 43 2.61 39.44 7.17
C LEU A 43 2.86 40.62 8.14
N THR A 44 4.01 41.28 8.05
CA THR A 44 4.29 42.48 8.87
C THR A 44 3.40 43.66 8.49
N LEU A 45 3.17 43.85 7.19
CA LEU A 45 2.36 44.95 6.65
C LEU A 45 0.86 44.68 6.85
N ALA A 46 0.40 43.44 6.64
CA ALA A 46 -0.99 43.03 6.85
C ALA A 46 -1.47 43.23 8.30
N HIS A 47 -0.54 43.12 9.26
CA HIS A 47 -0.83 43.31 10.68
C HIS A 47 -0.30 44.64 11.22
N ALA A 48 -0.02 45.60 10.36
CA ALA A 48 0.40 46.91 10.81
C ALA A 48 -0.74 47.60 11.60
N PRO A 49 -0.47 48.21 12.77
CA PRO A 49 -1.46 49.04 13.44
C PRO A 49 -1.83 50.24 12.54
N GLY A 50 -3.02 50.83 12.72
CA GLY A 50 -3.58 51.84 11.79
C GLY A 50 -2.79 53.15 11.57
N ALA A 51 -1.62 53.31 12.21
CA ALA A 51 -0.64 54.37 11.93
C ALA A 51 0.76 53.95 12.44
N PRO A 52 1.43 53.01 11.77
CA PRO A 52 2.70 52.45 12.25
C PRO A 52 3.85 53.40 11.87
N THR A 53 4.85 53.57 12.74
CA THR A 53 6.10 54.19 12.29
C THR A 53 6.98 53.16 11.58
N ALA A 54 7.91 53.60 10.74
CA ALA A 54 8.92 52.72 10.13
C ALA A 54 9.74 51.95 11.19
N GLN A 55 9.88 52.50 12.40
CA GLN A 55 10.53 51.82 13.51
C GLN A 55 9.64 50.71 14.09
N ASP A 56 8.32 50.94 14.22
CA ASP A 56 7.38 49.93 14.71
C ASP A 56 7.32 48.72 13.78
N LEU A 57 7.25 48.96 12.47
CA LEU A 57 7.23 47.88 11.46
C LEU A 57 8.53 47.07 11.46
N ARG A 58 9.69 47.73 11.54
CA ARG A 58 10.99 47.03 11.65
C ARG A 58 11.08 46.18 12.92
N GLN A 59 10.64 46.71 14.06
CA GLN A 59 10.63 45.95 15.31
C GLN A 59 9.70 44.74 15.23
N ARG A 60 8.53 44.90 14.63
CA ARG A 60 7.57 43.82 14.42
C ARG A 60 8.16 42.74 13.50
N LEU A 61 8.71 43.13 12.35
CA LEU A 61 9.33 42.23 11.39
C LEU A 61 10.43 41.38 12.04
N VAL A 62 11.36 42.01 12.76
CA VAL A 62 12.45 41.31 13.45
C VAL A 62 11.93 40.36 14.53
N ARG A 63 10.92 40.76 15.30
CA ARG A 63 10.32 39.92 16.34
C ARG A 63 9.59 38.72 15.75
N THR A 64 8.86 38.92 14.66
CA THR A 64 8.20 37.86 13.92
C THR A 64 9.23 36.86 13.43
N PHE A 65 10.28 37.33 12.73
CA PHE A 65 11.37 36.49 12.26
C PHE A 65 12.00 35.64 13.38
N VAL A 66 12.39 36.26 14.49
CA VAL A 66 13.02 35.52 15.61
C VAL A 66 12.06 34.50 16.25
N ARG A 67 10.74 34.73 16.19
CA ARG A 67 9.74 33.81 16.74
C ARG A 67 9.46 32.63 15.80
N THR A 68 9.43 32.87 14.49
CA THR A 68 9.06 31.87 13.47
C THR A 68 10.25 31.13 12.88
N ALA A 69 11.46 31.65 13.03
CA ALA A 69 12.65 31.00 12.50
C ALA A 69 12.90 29.62 13.18
N PRO A 70 13.34 28.60 12.41
CA PRO A 70 13.61 27.26 12.93
C PRO A 70 14.64 27.29 14.05
N ARG A 71 14.37 26.56 15.14
CA ARG A 71 15.23 26.53 16.34
C ARG A 71 16.44 25.63 16.11
N ARG A 72 17.49 26.13 15.46
CA ARG A 72 18.80 25.45 15.45
C ARG A 72 19.41 25.48 16.87
N ARG A 73 19.84 24.33 17.40
CA ARG A 73 20.58 24.26 18.68
C ARG A 73 21.86 25.08 18.57
N GLU A 74 22.17 25.87 19.61
CA GLU A 74 23.39 26.67 19.73
C GLU A 74 24.62 25.74 19.69
N ARG A 75 25.17 25.48 18.50
CA ARG A 75 26.54 24.96 18.35
C ARG A 75 27.46 26.17 18.31
N THR A 76 28.43 26.20 19.21
CA THR A 76 29.52 27.19 19.22
C THR A 76 30.12 27.30 17.83
N LEU A 77 30.19 28.52 17.28
CA LEU A 77 30.89 28.82 16.03
C LEU A 77 32.29 28.20 16.08
N PRO A 78 32.66 27.28 15.17
CA PRO A 78 34.03 26.84 15.04
C PRO A 78 34.92 28.04 14.69
N THR A 79 36.12 28.10 15.25
CA THR A 79 37.13 29.15 15.06
C THR A 79 37.68 29.28 13.62
N ALA A 80 37.07 28.61 12.64
CA ALA A 80 37.60 28.40 11.30
C ALA A 80 36.65 28.82 10.14
N ALA A 81 35.74 29.78 10.36
CA ALA A 81 35.03 30.41 9.24
C ALA A 81 36.04 31.14 8.33
N ARG A 82 36.08 30.79 7.02
CA ARG A 82 37.09 31.29 6.08
C ARG A 82 36.69 32.63 5.44
N ASP A 83 35.39 32.94 5.34
CA ASP A 83 34.90 34.25 4.88
C ASP A 83 33.66 34.78 5.64
N ALA A 84 33.26 36.02 5.35
CA ALA A 84 32.14 36.70 6.00
C ALA A 84 30.74 36.17 5.60
N GLY A 85 30.61 35.56 4.42
CA GLY A 85 29.38 34.92 3.95
C GLY A 85 29.09 33.64 4.73
N ASP A 86 30.11 32.83 4.99
CA ASP A 86 30.02 31.63 5.86
C ASP A 86 29.50 31.99 7.26
N VAL A 87 29.99 33.11 7.81
CA VAL A 87 29.54 33.61 9.11
C VAL A 87 28.05 33.93 9.04
N VAL A 88 27.60 34.69 8.04
CA VAL A 88 26.18 35.09 7.87
C VAL A 88 25.25 33.87 7.73
N ALA A 89 25.65 32.86 6.95
CA ALA A 89 24.85 31.64 6.75
C ALA A 89 24.66 30.84 8.05
N ARG A 90 25.63 30.91 8.97
CA ARG A 90 25.65 30.14 10.22
C ARG A 90 25.11 30.90 11.43
N LEU A 91 24.75 32.18 11.29
CA LEU A 91 24.19 32.96 12.40
C LEU A 91 22.84 32.40 12.84
N ALA A 92 22.75 32.06 14.12
CA ALA A 92 21.47 31.77 14.76
C ALA A 92 20.50 32.96 14.57
N PRO A 93 19.17 32.75 14.51
CA PRO A 93 18.22 33.82 14.15
C PRO A 93 18.35 35.10 14.98
N ARG A 94 18.63 34.98 16.28
CA ARG A 94 18.87 36.14 17.16
C ARG A 94 20.20 36.85 16.89
N ALA A 95 21.26 36.09 16.61
CA ALA A 95 22.56 36.62 16.25
C ALA A 95 22.49 37.32 14.88
N ARG A 96 21.77 36.73 13.92
CA ARG A 96 21.52 37.32 12.60
C ARG A 96 20.74 38.62 12.72
N ALA A 97 19.66 38.64 13.49
CA ALA A 97 18.91 39.86 13.75
C ALA A 97 19.73 40.94 14.45
N ALA A 98 20.55 40.58 15.44
CA ALA A 98 21.45 41.53 16.10
C ALA A 98 22.52 42.08 15.14
N ALA A 99 23.12 41.23 14.30
CA ALA A 99 24.11 41.61 13.31
C ALA A 99 23.53 42.55 12.24
N VAL A 100 22.36 42.25 11.68
CA VAL A 100 21.68 43.12 10.71
C VAL A 100 21.34 44.47 11.34
N LEU A 101 20.75 44.47 12.54
CA LEU A 101 20.40 45.72 13.21
C LEU A 101 21.63 46.56 13.58
N ARG A 102 22.73 45.93 14.00
CA ARG A 102 23.93 46.65 14.46
C ARG A 102 24.84 47.10 13.33
N LEU A 103 25.13 46.20 12.39
CA LEU A 103 26.16 46.38 11.37
C LEU A 103 25.62 47.03 10.09
N VAL A 104 24.33 46.87 9.78
CA VAL A 104 23.72 47.43 8.56
C VAL A 104 22.76 48.58 8.90
N GLU A 105 21.81 48.36 9.82
CA GLU A 105 20.82 49.39 10.17
C GLU A 105 21.35 50.45 11.16
N GLY A 106 22.57 50.29 11.69
CA GLY A 106 23.21 51.25 12.58
C GLY A 106 22.52 51.44 13.94
N ALA A 107 21.67 50.49 14.36
CA ALA A 107 20.89 50.60 15.60
C ALA A 107 21.78 50.66 16.86
N SER A 108 21.30 51.37 17.87
CA SER A 108 21.97 51.43 19.17
C SER A 108 21.82 50.10 19.92
N VAL A 109 22.74 49.79 20.84
CA VAL A 109 22.65 48.59 21.68
C VAL A 109 21.34 48.54 22.47
N ALA A 110 20.85 49.70 22.92
CA ALA A 110 19.58 49.81 23.65
C ALA A 110 18.38 49.44 22.75
N ASP A 111 18.38 49.88 21.49
CA ASP A 111 17.30 49.58 20.53
C ASP A 111 17.29 48.10 20.15
N ILE A 112 18.46 47.48 19.98
CA ILE A 112 18.58 46.04 19.67
C ILE A 112 18.08 45.22 20.86
N ALA A 113 18.50 45.57 22.08
CA ALA A 113 18.06 44.92 23.31
C ALA A 113 16.53 44.99 23.48
N ALA A 114 15.93 46.17 23.24
CA ALA A 114 14.48 46.36 23.28
C ALA A 114 13.73 45.61 22.17
N THR A 115 14.32 45.53 20.97
CA THR A 115 13.72 44.83 19.82
C THR A 115 13.70 43.32 20.07
N LEU A 116 14.83 42.75 20.49
CA LEU A 116 15.03 41.31 20.71
C LEU A 116 14.58 40.81 22.11
N ARG A 117 14.18 41.72 23.01
CA ARG A 117 13.84 41.44 24.42
C ARG A 117 14.95 40.70 25.17
N ILE A 118 16.18 41.18 25.02
CA ILE A 118 17.37 40.65 25.71
C ILE A 118 18.06 41.74 26.53
N ALA A 119 18.92 41.34 27.47
CA ALA A 119 19.70 42.29 28.25
C ALA A 119 20.78 42.98 27.39
N PRO A 120 21.06 44.30 27.57
CA PRO A 120 22.00 45.05 26.73
C PRO A 120 23.41 44.46 26.64
N ASP A 121 23.89 43.84 27.71
CA ASP A 121 25.19 43.16 27.81
C ASP A 121 25.29 41.91 26.91
N ARG A 122 24.16 41.31 26.51
CA ARG A 122 24.13 40.16 25.59
C ARG A 122 24.24 40.55 24.12
N VAL A 123 23.92 41.80 23.76
CA VAL A 123 23.94 42.25 22.36
C VAL A 123 25.35 42.14 21.77
N GLY A 124 26.36 42.55 22.53
CA GLY A 124 27.76 42.47 22.08
C GLY A 124 28.26 41.05 21.83
N ARG A 125 27.64 40.02 22.44
CA ARG A 125 28.00 38.61 22.21
C ARG A 125 27.30 38.00 20.99
N LEU A 126 26.25 38.65 20.50
CA LEU A 126 25.45 38.17 19.36
C LEU A 126 25.92 38.76 18.03
N VAL A 127 26.62 39.89 18.07
CA VAL A 127 27.16 40.54 16.87
C VAL A 127 28.56 39.99 16.60
N PRO A 128 28.82 39.40 15.42
CA PRO A 128 30.16 38.90 15.09
C PRO A 128 31.19 40.02 15.00
N ASP A 129 32.39 39.76 15.51
CA ASP A 129 33.53 40.68 15.43
C ASP A 129 34.29 40.59 14.08
N GLN A 130 33.92 39.65 13.21
CA GLN A 130 34.58 39.41 11.91
C GLN A 130 34.35 40.57 10.94
N GLU A 131 35.43 41.08 10.35
CA GLU A 131 35.37 42.11 9.32
C GLU A 131 34.63 41.62 8.06
N GLY A 132 33.81 42.47 7.46
CA GLY A 132 33.07 42.15 6.22
C GLY A 132 31.67 41.53 6.39
N VAL A 133 31.25 41.15 7.62
CA VAL A 133 29.91 40.56 7.86
C VAL A 133 28.78 41.54 7.49
N GLY A 134 28.94 42.83 7.78
CA GLY A 134 27.98 43.86 7.34
C GLY A 134 27.85 43.94 5.82
N VAL A 135 28.97 43.85 5.10
CA VAL A 135 29.01 43.87 3.63
C VAL A 135 28.35 42.61 3.04
N ALA A 136 28.59 41.44 3.65
CA ALA A 136 27.94 40.19 3.23
C ALA A 136 26.41 40.22 3.43
N LEU A 137 25.93 40.80 4.54
CA LEU A 137 24.51 41.01 4.77
C LEU A 137 23.92 41.99 3.74
N GLU A 138 24.60 43.10 3.46
CA GLU A 138 24.16 44.02 2.41
C GLU A 138 24.15 43.37 1.03
N ALA A 139 25.11 42.49 0.72
CA ALA A 139 25.15 41.75 -0.54
C ALA A 139 23.92 40.84 -0.73
N LEU A 140 23.42 40.21 0.35
CA LEU A 140 22.16 39.44 0.31
C LEU A 140 20.98 40.34 -0.08
N ALA A 141 20.89 41.52 0.53
CA ALA A 141 19.89 42.52 0.18
C ALA A 141 20.00 42.93 -1.30
N HIS A 142 21.20 43.18 -1.83
CA HIS A 142 21.36 43.53 -3.24
C HIS A 142 21.00 42.40 -4.20
N ARG A 143 21.20 41.14 -3.80
CA ARG A 143 20.94 39.96 -4.64
C ARG A 143 19.47 39.57 -4.68
N HIS A 144 18.74 39.71 -3.57
CA HIS A 144 17.40 39.11 -3.40
C HIS A 144 16.30 40.11 -3.04
N ALA A 145 16.59 41.38 -2.77
CA ALA A 145 15.54 42.37 -2.52
C ALA A 145 14.84 42.75 -3.84
N LEU A 146 13.51 42.64 -3.84
CA LEU A 146 12.69 43.08 -4.95
C LEU A 146 12.64 44.61 -5.01
N THR A 147 12.49 45.17 -6.20
CA THR A 147 12.39 46.62 -6.41
C THR A 147 11.33 46.95 -7.47
N GLY A 148 10.86 48.20 -7.48
CA GLY A 148 9.93 48.71 -8.50
C GLY A 148 8.58 47.97 -8.50
N ASP A 149 8.01 47.80 -9.70
CA ASP A 149 6.66 47.25 -9.89
C ASP A 149 6.54 45.80 -9.40
N GLN A 150 7.62 45.01 -9.54
CA GLN A 150 7.66 43.62 -9.06
C GLN A 150 7.52 43.53 -7.53
N LEU A 151 8.11 44.47 -6.80
CA LEU A 151 7.95 44.55 -5.34
C LEU A 151 6.50 44.88 -4.96
N GLN A 152 5.86 45.80 -5.69
CA GLN A 152 4.48 46.22 -5.39
C GLN A 152 3.48 45.09 -5.62
N GLN A 153 3.64 44.34 -6.72
CA GLN A 153 2.80 43.20 -7.03
C GLN A 153 2.95 42.09 -5.98
N GLU A 154 4.19 41.61 -5.77
CA GLU A 154 4.47 40.48 -4.87
C GLU A 154 4.11 40.78 -3.41
N LEU A 155 4.36 42.01 -2.94
CA LEU A 155 3.92 42.41 -1.60
C LEU A 155 2.41 42.64 -1.51
N GLY A 156 1.76 43.12 -2.57
CA GLY A 156 0.31 43.25 -2.63
C GLY A 156 -0.37 41.89 -2.44
N ASP A 157 0.08 40.89 -3.20
CA ASP A 157 -0.41 39.52 -3.11
C ASP A 157 -0.12 38.90 -1.74
N ALA A 158 1.10 39.06 -1.22
CA ALA A 158 1.47 38.53 0.09
C ALA A 158 0.70 39.18 1.26
N VAL A 159 0.32 40.46 1.14
CA VAL A 159 -0.53 41.14 2.14
C VAL A 159 -1.98 40.62 2.04
N ALA A 160 -2.49 40.41 0.83
CA ALA A 160 -3.84 39.87 0.61
C ALA A 160 -3.98 38.42 1.13
N GLN A 161 -2.91 37.63 1.05
CA GLN A 161 -2.87 36.22 1.47
C GLN A 161 -2.49 36.02 2.94
N ALA A 162 -2.14 37.08 3.69
CA ALA A 162 -1.69 36.96 5.06
C ALA A 162 -2.82 36.48 6.00
N SER A 163 -2.59 35.36 6.71
CA SER A 163 -3.53 34.83 7.71
C SER A 163 -3.87 35.88 8.78
N PRO A 164 -5.13 35.99 9.26
CA PRO A 164 -5.51 36.97 10.28
C PRO A 164 -4.73 36.78 11.59
N GLU A 165 -4.38 37.88 12.27
CA GLU A 165 -3.68 37.83 13.55
C GLU A 165 -4.57 37.15 14.60
N PRO A 166 -4.13 36.07 15.27
CA PRO A 166 -4.93 35.41 16.29
C PRO A 166 -5.20 36.37 17.46
N PRO A 167 -6.42 36.38 18.05
CA PRO A 167 -6.77 37.30 19.11
C PRO A 167 -5.89 37.12 20.34
N ASP A 168 -5.47 38.23 20.93
CA ASP A 168 -4.57 38.30 22.08
C ASP A 168 -5.34 37.97 23.39
N ARG A 169 -5.73 36.70 23.63
CA ARG A 169 -6.13 36.19 24.96
C ARG A 169 -6.23 34.65 25.08
N ASP A 170 -5.65 34.14 26.18
CA ASP A 170 -5.73 32.80 26.78
C ASP A 170 -5.24 31.56 26.01
N ARG A 171 -3.93 31.37 26.12
CA ARG A 171 -3.04 30.27 25.67
C ARG A 171 -3.37 28.83 26.11
N ARG A 172 -4.61 28.50 26.51
CA ARG A 172 -4.94 27.15 27.02
C ARG A 172 -6.00 26.36 26.27
N TRP A 173 -6.74 26.94 25.32
CA TRP A 173 -7.86 26.24 24.65
C TRP A 173 -7.78 26.10 23.13
N TRP A 174 -6.67 26.47 22.48
CA TRP A 174 -6.62 26.44 21.01
C TRP A 174 -6.36 25.06 20.37
N TRP A 175 -5.96 24.04 21.15
CA TRP A 175 -5.81 22.67 20.62
C TRP A 175 -7.14 22.02 20.19
N ALA A 176 -8.29 22.61 20.56
CA ALA A 176 -9.62 22.08 20.24
C ALA A 176 -10.34 22.76 19.05
N ALA A 177 -9.72 23.73 18.39
CA ALA A 177 -10.31 24.44 17.23
C ALA A 177 -9.51 24.29 15.93
N ALA A 178 -8.53 23.38 15.88
CA ALA A 178 -7.88 22.93 14.64
C ALA A 178 -8.67 21.80 13.94
N ALA A 179 -9.80 21.38 14.50
CA ALA A 179 -10.65 20.30 13.97
C ALA A 179 -12.00 20.79 13.42
N ALA A 180 -12.22 22.10 13.23
CA ALA A 180 -13.52 22.61 12.77
C ALA A 180 -13.45 23.97 12.08
N VAL A 181 -12.91 24.02 10.85
CA VAL A 181 -13.43 24.89 9.79
C VAL A 181 -13.31 24.16 8.44
N PRO A 182 -14.41 23.60 7.90
CA PRO A 182 -14.49 23.21 6.50
C PRO A 182 -14.85 24.42 5.61
N LEU A 183 -14.26 24.46 4.42
CA LEU A 183 -14.76 25.04 3.16
C LEU A 183 -15.58 26.35 3.23
N ALA A 184 -14.96 27.48 2.85
CA ALA A 184 -15.69 28.60 2.22
C ALA A 184 -14.79 29.68 1.56
N VAL A 185 -13.84 29.35 0.66
CA VAL A 185 -13.45 30.22 -0.50
C VAL A 185 -12.74 29.38 -1.58
N LEU A 186 -13.48 28.57 -2.35
CA LEU A 186 -13.13 28.20 -3.73
C LEU A 186 -14.41 28.05 -4.59
N GLY A 187 -15.44 28.82 -4.25
CA GLY A 187 -16.61 29.04 -5.10
C GLY A 187 -16.54 30.45 -5.66
N GLY A 188 -15.80 30.66 -6.75
CA GLY A 188 -15.67 32.01 -7.31
C GLY A 188 -14.67 32.23 -8.42
N TYR A 189 -14.46 31.29 -9.36
CA TYR A 189 -13.86 31.62 -10.67
C TYR A 189 -14.42 30.72 -11.77
N ALA A 190 -15.71 30.87 -12.07
CA ALA A 190 -16.28 30.42 -13.34
C ALA A 190 -17.55 31.23 -13.65
N LEU A 191 -17.42 32.56 -13.79
CA LEU A 191 -18.40 33.35 -14.53
C LEU A 191 -17.68 34.33 -15.46
N SER A 192 -17.94 34.11 -16.76
CA SER A 192 -17.84 35.02 -17.90
C SER A 192 -16.49 35.63 -18.24
N PHE A 193 -15.88 35.14 -19.32
CA PHE A 193 -15.75 35.98 -20.51
C PHE A 193 -16.19 35.19 -21.74
N ASP A 194 -17.38 35.55 -22.23
CA ASP A 194 -17.74 35.41 -23.65
C ASP A 194 -16.61 35.99 -24.50
N ARG A 195 -16.12 35.20 -25.45
CA ARG A 195 -15.47 35.73 -26.63
C ARG A 195 -15.92 34.94 -27.85
N GLU A 196 -16.84 35.55 -28.58
CA GLU A 196 -17.27 35.16 -29.92
C GLU A 196 -16.08 35.17 -30.91
N GLU A 197 -15.91 34.02 -31.59
CA GLU A 197 -15.56 33.81 -33.01
C GLU A 197 -14.19 34.27 -33.59
N PRO A 198 -13.65 33.62 -34.66
CA PRO A 198 -14.40 33.03 -35.78
C PRO A 198 -13.99 31.63 -36.29
N ALA A 199 -14.95 31.02 -36.99
CA ALA A 199 -14.78 29.88 -37.87
C ALA A 199 -13.72 30.12 -38.96
N GLY A 200 -12.93 29.09 -39.24
CA GLY A 200 -12.08 28.97 -40.41
C GLY A 200 -11.70 27.51 -40.66
N PRO A 201 -11.99 26.92 -41.83
CA PRO A 201 -11.54 25.59 -42.20
C PRO A 201 -10.15 25.66 -42.83
N ASP A 202 -9.26 24.73 -42.48
CA ASP A 202 -8.46 23.92 -43.42
C ASP A 202 -7.23 23.30 -42.74
N GLU A 203 -7.13 21.99 -42.91
CA GLU A 203 -5.94 21.16 -43.13
C GLU A 203 -4.67 21.43 -42.29
N ALA A 204 -4.46 20.57 -41.28
CA ALA A 204 -3.13 20.11 -40.92
C ALA A 204 -3.14 18.60 -40.67
N THR A 205 -2.50 17.89 -41.60
CA THR A 205 -2.11 16.48 -41.64
C THR A 205 -1.72 15.89 -40.28
N PRO A 206 -2.10 14.64 -39.94
CA PRO A 206 -1.76 14.03 -38.66
C PRO A 206 -0.26 13.78 -38.60
N THR A 207 0.43 14.54 -37.76
CA THR A 207 1.81 14.24 -37.39
C THR A 207 1.74 13.30 -36.20
N ARG A 208 2.16 12.06 -36.43
CA ARG A 208 2.38 11.00 -35.43
C ARG A 208 3.32 11.55 -34.35
N ALA A 209 2.76 12.04 -33.26
CA ALA A 209 3.51 12.44 -32.07
C ALA A 209 3.44 11.28 -31.10
N THR A 210 4.55 10.56 -30.97
CA THR A 210 4.91 9.83 -29.75
C THR A 210 4.97 10.84 -28.61
N GLY A 211 3.84 11.08 -27.97
CA GLY A 211 3.73 11.89 -26.77
C GLY A 211 3.76 10.96 -25.56
N THR A 212 4.93 10.75 -24.98
CA THR A 212 5.03 10.39 -23.58
C THR A 212 4.35 11.50 -22.78
N ALA A 213 3.18 11.22 -22.22
CA ALA A 213 2.56 12.09 -21.24
C ALA A 213 3.56 12.28 -20.09
N GLN A 214 4.03 13.51 -19.86
CA GLN A 214 4.77 13.84 -18.65
C GLN A 214 3.80 13.75 -17.48
N VAL A 215 3.76 12.58 -16.83
CA VAL A 215 3.22 12.46 -15.46
C VAL A 215 4.13 13.35 -14.59
N SER A 216 3.56 14.37 -13.96
CA SER A 216 4.28 15.12 -12.93
C SER A 216 4.67 14.12 -11.84
N ALA A 217 5.97 13.98 -11.55
CA ALA A 217 6.46 13.04 -10.56
C ALA A 217 5.70 13.23 -9.24
N VAL A 218 5.06 12.16 -8.77
CA VAL A 218 4.21 12.18 -7.57
C VAL A 218 5.11 12.25 -6.35
N ASP A 219 4.84 13.22 -5.48
CA ASP A 219 5.48 13.33 -4.17
C ASP A 219 4.95 12.24 -3.23
N LEU A 220 5.82 11.33 -2.79
CA LEU A 220 5.50 10.20 -1.93
C LEU A 220 5.66 10.52 -0.44
N THR A 221 5.91 11.78 -0.07
CA THR A 221 5.99 12.21 1.34
C THR A 221 4.70 11.92 2.08
N GLU A 222 3.53 12.18 1.48
CA GLU A 222 2.22 11.84 2.07
C GLU A 222 1.97 10.33 2.15
N ALA A 223 2.65 9.53 1.32
CA ALA A 223 2.64 8.06 1.40
C ALA A 223 3.58 7.50 2.49
N GLY A 224 4.25 8.38 3.25
CA GLY A 224 5.06 8.04 4.41
C GLY A 224 6.57 8.06 4.18
N PHE A 225 7.06 8.44 2.99
CA PHE A 225 8.49 8.50 2.67
C PHE A 225 9.18 9.79 3.17
N GLU A 226 8.95 10.14 4.44
CA GLU A 226 9.61 11.24 5.14
C GLU A 226 10.57 10.70 6.20
N LEU A 227 11.75 11.33 6.36
CA LEU A 227 12.67 10.96 7.44
C LEU A 227 12.11 11.35 8.82
N ASP A 228 12.16 10.43 9.78
CA ASP A 228 11.87 10.70 11.20
C ASP A 228 13.17 11.00 11.96
N ASP A 229 13.38 12.27 12.32
CA ASP A 229 14.61 12.76 12.98
C ASP A 229 15.91 12.30 12.26
N GLY A 230 15.87 12.27 10.92
CA GLY A 230 17.00 11.91 10.06
C GLY A 230 17.19 10.41 9.82
N THR A 231 16.26 9.58 10.31
CA THR A 231 16.22 8.12 10.15
C THR A 231 15.15 7.73 9.12
N PRO A 232 15.40 6.73 8.24
CA PRO A 232 14.37 6.22 7.35
C PRO A 232 13.11 5.74 8.10
N PRO A 233 11.90 5.98 7.55
CA PRO A 233 10.65 5.53 8.16
C PRO A 233 10.61 4.01 8.30
N ARG A 234 10.00 3.50 9.38
CA ARG A 234 9.90 2.05 9.62
C ARG A 234 8.97 1.33 8.63
N ALA A 235 7.97 2.05 8.14
CA ALA A 235 7.07 1.59 7.10
C ALA A 235 6.59 2.79 6.28
N ALA A 236 6.45 2.62 4.97
CA ALA A 236 5.94 3.63 4.05
C ALA A 236 5.30 2.94 2.85
N ALA A 237 4.09 3.38 2.49
CA ALA A 237 3.34 2.88 1.33
C ALA A 237 3.28 1.34 1.17
N GLY A 238 3.14 0.62 2.30
CA GLY A 238 3.11 -0.84 2.31
C GLY A 238 4.48 -1.52 2.18
N LEU A 239 5.57 -0.78 2.33
CA LEU A 239 6.91 -1.31 2.43
C LEU A 239 7.41 -1.19 3.87
N ARG A 240 8.07 -2.23 4.38
CA ARG A 240 8.67 -2.27 5.72
C ARG A 240 10.18 -2.13 5.61
N LEU A 241 10.76 -1.27 6.45
CA LEU A 241 12.20 -1.09 6.54
C LEU A 241 12.86 -2.38 7.04
N GLN A 242 13.76 -2.94 6.24
CA GLN A 242 14.59 -4.08 6.61
C GLN A 242 15.89 -3.62 7.26
N GLU A 243 16.56 -2.66 6.62
CA GLU A 243 17.89 -2.20 7.01
C GLU A 243 18.04 -0.70 6.74
N SER A 244 18.85 -0.02 7.54
CA SER A 244 19.09 1.42 7.36
C SER A 244 20.53 1.79 7.67
N VAL A 245 21.13 2.62 6.81
CA VAL A 245 22.52 3.02 6.94
C VAL A 245 22.67 4.52 6.78
N VAL A 246 23.53 5.12 7.60
CA VAL A 246 23.99 6.50 7.44
C VAL A 246 25.39 6.49 6.82
N LEU A 247 25.58 7.26 5.75
CA LEU A 247 26.79 7.32 4.94
C LEU A 247 27.34 8.75 4.93
N ALA A 248 28.64 8.91 5.22
CA ALA A 248 29.34 10.16 4.96
C ALA A 248 30.00 10.15 3.57
N ALA A 249 30.47 11.31 3.12
CA ALA A 249 31.17 11.43 1.85
C ALA A 249 32.43 10.53 1.79
N GLY A 250 32.46 9.60 0.82
CA GLY A 250 33.56 8.66 0.62
C GLY A 250 33.49 7.39 1.48
N ASP A 251 32.45 7.23 2.30
CA ASP A 251 32.22 5.97 3.02
C ASP A 251 31.70 4.87 2.08
N GLN A 252 32.00 3.64 2.47
CA GLN A 252 31.49 2.43 1.85
C GLN A 252 31.05 1.48 2.97
N VAL A 253 29.81 0.99 2.88
CA VAL A 253 29.21 0.13 3.90
C VAL A 253 28.57 -1.09 3.22
N ASP A 254 28.74 -2.26 3.84
CA ASP A 254 28.07 -3.47 3.41
C ASP A 254 26.72 -3.60 4.11
N VAL A 255 25.70 -3.97 3.33
CA VAL A 255 24.28 -4.05 3.70
C VAL A 255 23.77 -5.42 3.27
N GLU A 256 23.13 -6.14 4.17
CA GLU A 256 22.47 -7.39 3.84
C GLU A 256 21.09 -7.10 3.26
N LEU A 257 20.80 -7.66 2.08
CA LEU A 257 19.49 -7.59 1.44
C LEU A 257 18.70 -8.86 1.76
N GLY A 258 17.40 -8.69 1.98
CA GLY A 258 16.44 -9.79 2.10
C GLY A 258 16.08 -10.17 3.54
N GLY A 259 15.04 -11.01 3.65
CA GLY A 259 14.61 -11.69 4.89
C GLY A 259 14.32 -13.17 4.63
N ASP A 260 13.81 -13.91 5.62
CA ASP A 260 13.60 -15.38 5.55
C ASP A 260 12.70 -15.89 4.40
N GLN A 261 12.09 -14.99 3.61
CA GLN A 261 11.25 -15.29 2.43
C GLN A 261 11.57 -14.36 1.23
N ALA A 262 12.82 -14.35 0.77
CA ALA A 262 13.29 -13.52 -0.34
C ALA A 262 12.81 -14.01 -1.73
N LEU A 263 11.50 -13.90 -2.00
CA LEU A 263 10.91 -14.19 -3.32
C LEU A 263 10.78 -12.94 -4.20
N PHE A 264 10.68 -11.74 -3.61
CA PHE A 264 10.43 -10.46 -4.30
C PHE A 264 11.60 -9.50 -4.17
N ALA A 265 11.68 -8.50 -5.06
CA ALA A 265 12.70 -7.47 -4.98
C ALA A 265 12.69 -6.76 -3.62
N THR A 266 13.84 -6.22 -3.26
CA THR A 266 13.94 -5.22 -2.20
C THR A 266 13.99 -3.83 -2.84
N PHE A 267 13.63 -2.79 -2.09
CA PHE A 267 13.54 -1.43 -2.60
C PHE A 267 14.45 -0.50 -1.80
N ALA A 268 15.26 0.30 -2.48
CA ALA A 268 16.15 1.28 -1.88
C ALA A 268 15.63 2.69 -2.08
N VAL A 269 15.67 3.48 -1.00
CA VAL A 269 15.45 4.93 -1.05
C VAL A 269 16.60 5.62 -0.33
N LEU A 270 17.17 6.65 -0.95
CA LEU A 270 18.31 7.38 -0.42
C LEU A 270 17.96 8.86 -0.22
N TRP A 271 18.21 9.37 1.00
CA TRP A 271 18.07 10.78 1.34
C TRP A 271 19.42 11.41 1.60
N CYS A 272 19.76 12.48 0.88
CA CYS A 272 21.06 13.15 0.94
C CYS A 272 20.92 14.62 1.34
N ASP A 273 21.94 15.15 2.02
CA ASP A 273 22.11 16.59 2.15
C ASP A 273 22.50 17.16 0.78
N MET A 274 21.60 17.96 0.20
CA MET A 274 21.78 18.42 -1.17
C MET A 274 22.74 19.62 -1.25
N PRO A 275 23.65 19.65 -2.25
CA PRO A 275 24.42 20.84 -2.53
C PRO A 275 23.51 21.98 -3.05
N PRO A 276 23.94 23.25 -2.96
CA PRO A 276 23.17 24.37 -3.49
C PRO A 276 22.87 24.20 -4.99
N THR A 277 21.60 24.10 -5.37
CA THR A 277 21.12 23.82 -6.74
C THR A 277 21.54 24.85 -7.80
N GLN A 278 22.08 26.00 -7.39
CA GLN A 278 22.52 27.08 -8.26
C GLN A 278 23.98 26.95 -8.71
N ASP A 279 24.78 26.08 -8.09
CA ASP A 279 26.17 25.86 -8.47
C ASP A 279 26.29 24.73 -9.50
N ARG A 280 26.53 25.10 -10.76
CA ARG A 280 26.66 24.15 -11.87
C ARG A 280 27.94 23.30 -11.82
N ASN A 281 28.86 23.58 -10.90
CA ASN A 281 30.09 22.80 -10.74
C ASN A 281 29.96 21.68 -9.71
N LEU A 282 28.82 21.58 -9.02
CA LEU A 282 28.55 20.52 -8.06
C LEU A 282 27.72 19.43 -8.73
N GLU A 283 28.18 18.19 -8.61
CA GLU A 283 27.43 17.03 -9.06
C GLU A 283 26.40 16.63 -7.99
N THR A 284 25.16 16.41 -8.41
CA THR A 284 24.10 15.94 -7.50
C THR A 284 24.53 14.63 -6.84
N PRO A 285 24.45 14.50 -5.50
CA PRO A 285 24.79 13.26 -4.86
C PRO A 285 23.85 12.13 -5.32
N ALA A 286 24.38 10.91 -5.36
CA ALA A 286 23.62 9.70 -5.64
C ALA A 286 24.29 8.50 -4.95
N GLY A 287 23.49 7.52 -4.53
CA GLY A 287 23.97 6.24 -4.04
C GLY A 287 24.39 5.33 -5.18
N MET A 288 25.34 4.48 -4.90
CA MET A 288 25.73 3.37 -5.76
C MET A 288 25.69 2.10 -4.93
N VAL A 289 24.69 1.26 -5.20
CA VAL A 289 24.55 -0.06 -4.59
C VAL A 289 25.19 -1.08 -5.51
N THR A 290 26.12 -1.88 -5.00
CA THR A 290 26.81 -2.92 -5.75
C THR A 290 26.44 -4.29 -5.21
N VAL A 291 25.79 -5.13 -6.01
CA VAL A 291 25.39 -6.49 -5.62
C VAL A 291 25.92 -7.47 -6.64
N ALA A 292 26.69 -8.48 -6.19
CA ALA A 292 27.31 -9.47 -7.09
C ALA A 292 28.09 -8.88 -8.29
N GLY A 293 28.61 -7.65 -8.15
CA GLY A 293 29.35 -6.92 -9.19
C GLY A 293 28.48 -6.07 -10.12
N GLU A 294 27.15 -6.14 -10.02
CA GLU A 294 26.21 -5.24 -10.69
C GLU A 294 26.12 -3.91 -9.94
N ARG A 295 26.06 -2.79 -10.65
CA ARG A 295 26.09 -1.43 -10.09
C ARG A 295 24.76 -0.72 -10.34
N ILE A 296 24.03 -0.46 -9.27
CA ILE A 296 22.66 0.06 -9.28
C ILE A 296 22.69 1.49 -8.70
N PRO A 297 22.46 2.53 -9.51
CA PRO A 297 22.39 3.90 -9.02
C PRO A 297 21.10 4.14 -8.25
N VAL A 298 21.19 4.79 -7.09
CA VAL A 298 20.03 5.22 -6.29
C VAL A 298 20.03 6.74 -6.23
N PRO A 299 19.08 7.44 -6.87
CA PRO A 299 19.05 8.89 -6.86
C PRO A 299 18.75 9.42 -5.45
N CYS A 300 19.31 10.58 -5.11
CA CYS A 300 19.09 11.20 -3.81
C CYS A 300 17.79 12.03 -3.80
N ALA A 301 16.90 11.71 -2.87
CA ALA A 301 15.94 12.65 -2.32
C ALA A 301 16.62 13.61 -1.32
N GLY A 302 16.04 14.77 -1.07
CA GLY A 302 16.57 15.72 -0.10
C GLY A 302 16.20 15.35 1.33
N ARG A 303 17.17 15.40 2.25
CA ARG A 303 16.92 15.20 3.69
C ARG A 303 16.00 16.26 4.30
N ASP A 304 15.96 17.45 3.72
CA ASP A 304 15.09 18.56 4.13
C ASP A 304 13.72 18.55 3.40
N GLY A 305 13.43 17.50 2.61
CA GLY A 305 12.17 17.36 1.84
C GLY A 305 12.23 17.87 0.39
N GLU A 306 13.34 18.47 -0.04
CA GLU A 306 13.54 18.89 -1.44
C GLU A 306 14.89 18.40 -2.00
N PRO A 307 14.91 17.63 -3.11
CA PRO A 307 13.75 17.11 -3.83
C PRO A 307 12.97 16.07 -3.00
N ALA A 308 11.65 16.04 -3.16
CA ALA A 308 10.81 15.05 -2.48
C ALA A 308 11.10 13.64 -3.02
N VAL A 309 10.76 12.63 -2.22
CA VAL A 309 10.79 11.23 -2.69
C VAL A 309 9.68 11.06 -3.72
N THR A 310 10.00 10.49 -4.87
CA THR A 310 9.07 10.15 -5.96
C THR A 310 9.27 8.69 -6.35
N GLU A 311 8.42 8.14 -7.22
CA GLU A 311 8.58 6.76 -7.71
C GLU A 311 9.98 6.48 -8.28
N ASP A 312 10.57 7.44 -9.00
CA ASP A 312 11.95 7.35 -9.52
C ASP A 312 13.03 7.20 -8.42
N HIS A 313 12.71 7.53 -7.16
CA HIS A 313 13.60 7.39 -6.02
C HIS A 313 13.47 6.03 -5.32
N LEU A 314 12.45 5.23 -5.63
CA LEU A 314 12.32 3.85 -5.17
C LEU A 314 13.03 2.96 -6.19
N VAL A 315 14.23 2.49 -5.85
CA VAL A 315 15.04 1.68 -6.77
C VAL A 315 14.96 0.22 -6.39
N THR A 316 14.60 -0.64 -7.34
CA THR A 316 14.60 -2.09 -7.16
C THR A 316 16.01 -2.63 -6.99
N LEU A 317 16.13 -3.58 -6.08
CA LEU A 317 17.33 -4.31 -5.72
C LEU A 317 17.04 -5.81 -5.72
N PRO A 318 18.06 -6.67 -5.87
CA PRO A 318 17.90 -8.11 -5.74
C PRO A 318 17.14 -8.52 -4.47
N PRO A 319 16.40 -9.64 -4.51
CA PRO A 319 15.61 -10.14 -3.37
C PRO A 319 16.48 -10.48 -2.15
N GLY A 320 17.75 -10.80 -2.36
CA GLY A 320 18.70 -11.03 -1.28
C GLY A 320 20.17 -11.01 -1.71
N GLY A 321 21.05 -11.04 -0.71
CA GLY A 321 22.50 -11.08 -0.88
C GLY A 321 23.21 -9.93 -0.18
N LEU A 322 24.54 -9.90 -0.30
CA LEU A 322 25.34 -8.82 0.28
C LEU A 322 25.51 -7.69 -0.74
N ALA A 323 25.03 -6.51 -0.39
CA ALA A 323 25.20 -5.29 -1.13
C ALA A 323 26.30 -4.42 -0.52
N THR A 324 27.04 -3.72 -1.36
CA THR A 324 27.99 -2.68 -0.93
C THR A 324 27.48 -1.33 -1.41
N VAL A 325 27.30 -0.39 -0.49
CA VAL A 325 26.75 0.93 -0.77
C VAL A 325 27.83 2.00 -0.61
N ALA A 326 27.91 2.92 -1.57
CA ALA A 326 28.73 4.13 -1.48
C ALA A 326 27.95 5.34 -2.00
N VAL A 327 28.26 6.53 -1.49
CA VAL A 327 27.75 7.79 -2.06
C VAL A 327 28.72 8.32 -3.10
N THR A 328 28.17 8.74 -4.24
CA THR A 328 28.86 9.38 -5.36
C THR A 328 28.34 10.82 -5.52
N GLY A 329 29.07 11.67 -6.23
CA GLY A 329 28.76 13.10 -6.36
C GLY A 329 29.21 13.94 -5.16
N ASP A 330 28.77 15.20 -5.11
CA ASP A 330 29.22 16.18 -4.13
C ASP A 330 28.23 16.30 -2.96
N LEU A 331 28.53 15.60 -1.87
CA LEU A 331 27.92 15.88 -0.57
C LEU A 331 28.56 17.14 0.05
N PRO A 332 27.79 17.97 0.77
CA PRO A 332 28.34 19.04 1.59
C PRO A 332 29.41 18.52 2.58
N PRO A 333 30.40 19.33 2.99
CA PRO A 333 31.53 18.86 3.82
C PRO A 333 31.15 18.25 5.19
N ASP A 334 29.99 18.62 5.73
CA ASP A 334 29.39 18.05 6.96
C ASP A 334 28.07 17.32 6.63
N GLY A 335 27.84 17.01 5.36
CA GLY A 335 26.62 16.40 4.85
C GLY A 335 26.64 14.89 4.98
N GLU A 336 25.46 14.32 5.21
CA GLU A 336 25.22 12.90 5.37
C GLU A 336 24.19 12.43 4.34
N ALA A 337 24.21 11.13 4.07
CA ALA A 337 23.14 10.44 3.37
C ALA A 337 22.57 9.34 4.27
N ALA A 338 21.26 9.11 4.22
CA ALA A 338 20.60 7.98 4.85
C ALA A 338 19.99 7.10 3.76
N LEU A 339 20.36 5.82 3.75
CA LEU A 339 19.75 4.79 2.91
C LEU A 339 18.75 4.01 3.76
N GLY A 340 17.53 3.82 3.26
CA GLY A 340 16.61 2.78 3.72
C GLY A 340 16.49 1.67 2.67
N VAL A 341 16.62 0.42 3.11
CA VAL A 341 16.29 -0.77 2.31
C VAL A 341 14.99 -1.33 2.85
N TYR A 342 14.01 -1.50 1.96
CA TYR A 342 12.66 -1.91 2.27
C TYR A 342 12.31 -3.22 1.56
N ALA A 343 11.37 -3.95 2.13
CA ALA A 343 10.70 -5.05 1.46
C ALA A 343 9.21 -5.00 1.73
N GLU A 344 8.45 -5.77 0.97
CA GLU A 344 7.02 -5.88 1.15
C GLU A 344 6.69 -6.46 2.52
N ASP A 345 5.70 -5.85 3.18
CA ASP A 345 5.18 -6.35 4.45
C ASP A 345 4.08 -7.38 4.16
N PRO A 346 4.15 -8.63 4.68
CA PRO A 346 3.04 -9.57 4.55
C PRO A 346 1.74 -9.05 5.20
N GLU A 347 1.81 -8.05 6.09
CA GLU A 347 0.66 -7.39 6.70
C GLU A 347 0.17 -6.14 5.92
N VAL A 348 0.66 -5.90 4.70
CA VAL A 348 0.30 -4.75 3.81
C VAL A 348 -1.20 -4.47 3.75
N PHE A 349 -2.01 -5.53 3.71
CA PHE A 349 -3.46 -5.48 3.60
C PHE A 349 -4.17 -4.84 4.81
N GLN A 350 -3.44 -4.49 5.89
CA GLN A 350 -4.02 -3.97 7.13
C GLN A 350 -3.74 -2.48 7.37
N THR A 351 -2.87 -1.83 6.58
CA THR A 351 -2.54 -0.41 6.79
C THR A 351 -3.43 0.48 5.93
N PRO A 352 -4.29 1.34 6.51
CA PRO A 352 -5.18 2.19 5.73
C PRO A 352 -4.40 3.22 4.91
N PHE A 353 -4.76 3.36 3.64
CA PHE A 353 -4.20 4.37 2.75
C PHE A 353 -4.60 5.80 3.19
N PRO A 354 -3.73 6.80 3.02
CA PRO A 354 -4.04 8.18 3.39
C PRO A 354 -5.15 8.75 2.50
N ASP A 355 -6.27 9.20 3.10
CA ASP A 355 -7.35 9.88 2.38
C ASP A 355 -6.87 11.23 1.84
N GLY A 356 -6.67 11.33 0.53
CA GLY A 356 -6.42 12.61 -0.15
C GLY A 356 -7.69 13.28 -0.70
N ASP A 357 -7.53 14.47 -1.27
CA ASP A 357 -8.63 15.20 -1.92
C ASP A 357 -9.13 14.44 -3.16
N ARG A 358 -10.45 14.25 -3.25
CA ARG A 358 -11.08 13.55 -4.38
C ARG A 358 -10.94 14.37 -5.66
N THR A 359 -10.50 13.72 -6.72
CA THR A 359 -10.43 14.29 -8.08
C THR A 359 -11.55 13.74 -8.96
N ASP A 360 -11.86 14.45 -10.04
CA ASP A 360 -12.84 14.01 -11.03
C ASP A 360 -12.20 13.02 -12.01
N ALA A 361 -12.97 12.00 -12.41
CA ALA A 361 -12.52 11.02 -13.37
C ALA A 361 -12.25 11.66 -14.74
N PRO A 362 -11.21 11.22 -15.46
CA PRO A 362 -10.92 11.70 -16.81
C PRO A 362 -12.07 11.32 -17.75
N ALA A 363 -12.18 12.05 -18.86
CA ALA A 363 -13.12 11.69 -19.92
C ALA A 363 -12.78 10.30 -20.47
N VAL A 364 -13.82 9.52 -20.78
CA VAL A 364 -13.67 8.21 -21.43
C VAL A 364 -13.41 8.46 -22.92
N PRO A 365 -12.34 7.89 -23.51
CA PRO A 365 -12.08 8.00 -24.94
C PRO A 365 -13.23 7.43 -25.77
N ALA A 366 -13.37 7.90 -27.01
CA ALA A 366 -14.26 7.26 -27.97
C ALA A 366 -13.79 5.83 -28.25
N ASP A 367 -14.74 4.93 -28.54
CA ASP A 367 -14.46 3.51 -28.83
C ASP A 367 -13.78 2.76 -27.68
N SER A 368 -14.17 3.11 -26.45
CA SER A 368 -13.72 2.45 -25.22
C SER A 368 -14.90 2.00 -24.36
N THR A 369 -14.68 0.94 -23.59
CA THR A 369 -15.68 0.41 -22.64
C THR A 369 -15.21 0.67 -21.21
N VAL A 370 -16.09 1.24 -20.38
CA VAL A 370 -15.86 1.37 -18.94
C VAL A 370 -16.24 0.05 -18.26
N VAL A 371 -15.43 -0.40 -17.32
CA VAL A 371 -15.73 -1.59 -16.50
C VAL A 371 -16.67 -1.18 -15.37
N GLU A 372 -17.98 -1.41 -15.53
CA GLU A 372 -19.01 -0.86 -14.64
C GLU A 372 -19.83 -1.89 -13.85
N ALA A 373 -19.88 -3.17 -14.24
CA ALA A 373 -20.70 -4.13 -13.53
C ALA A 373 -20.07 -4.46 -12.16
N GLU A 374 -20.59 -3.81 -11.13
CA GLU A 374 -20.03 -3.81 -9.78
C GLU A 374 -20.71 -4.84 -8.88
N ALA A 375 -19.91 -5.58 -8.12
CA ALA A 375 -20.33 -6.35 -6.97
C ALA A 375 -19.46 -5.98 -5.78
N ALA A 376 -20.08 -5.65 -4.65
CA ALA A 376 -19.34 -5.56 -3.39
C ALA A 376 -18.90 -6.97 -2.98
N VAL A 377 -17.63 -7.12 -2.61
CA VAL A 377 -17.07 -8.41 -2.14
C VAL A 377 -16.48 -8.19 -0.76
N PRO A 378 -17.21 -8.53 0.32
CA PRO A 378 -16.58 -8.58 1.63
C PRO A 378 -15.54 -9.70 1.63
N PHE A 379 -14.27 -9.33 1.78
CA PHE A 379 -13.19 -10.29 2.00
C PHE A 379 -12.70 -10.18 3.44
N ARG A 380 -12.34 -11.32 4.05
CA ARG A 380 -11.99 -11.46 5.47
C ARG A 380 -10.88 -10.51 5.95
N MET A 381 -10.04 -10.00 5.04
CA MET A 381 -8.86 -9.18 5.37
C MET A 381 -9.08 -7.67 5.16
N ALA A 382 -9.90 -7.26 4.20
CA ALA A 382 -10.24 -5.85 3.89
C ALA A 382 -11.46 -5.77 2.94
N PRO A 383 -12.23 -4.67 2.91
CA PRO A 383 -13.30 -4.49 1.94
C PRO A 383 -12.72 -4.26 0.53
N TYR A 384 -13.04 -5.17 -0.40
CA TYR A 384 -12.74 -4.97 -1.82
C TYR A 384 -14.00 -4.64 -2.60
N THR A 385 -13.82 -3.84 -3.65
CA THR A 385 -14.84 -3.68 -4.69
C THR A 385 -14.41 -4.44 -5.92
N ARG A 386 -15.27 -5.33 -6.40
CA ARG A 386 -15.06 -6.11 -7.62
C ARG A 386 -15.90 -5.53 -8.74
N ARG A 387 -15.29 -5.31 -9.90
CA ARG A 387 -16.01 -4.95 -11.13
C ARG A 387 -15.64 -5.88 -12.26
N VAL A 388 -16.61 -6.21 -13.08
CA VAL A 388 -16.42 -7.12 -14.22
C VAL A 388 -17.09 -6.53 -15.45
N GLN A 389 -16.49 -6.73 -16.61
CA GLN A 389 -17.11 -6.37 -17.88
C GLN A 389 -16.63 -7.30 -18.99
N ALA A 390 -17.56 -7.94 -19.70
CA ALA A 390 -17.24 -8.59 -20.95
C ALA A 390 -17.08 -7.56 -22.07
N VAL A 391 -16.01 -7.70 -22.86
CA VAL A 391 -15.61 -6.78 -23.93
C VAL A 391 -15.13 -7.54 -25.15
N GLU A 392 -15.15 -6.87 -26.30
CA GLU A 392 -14.53 -7.33 -27.54
C GLU A 392 -13.20 -6.59 -27.75
N LEU A 393 -12.08 -7.28 -27.48
CA LEU A 393 -10.70 -6.77 -27.61
C LEU A 393 -10.32 -6.55 -29.08
N GLY A 394 -9.62 -5.46 -29.36
CA GLY A 394 -8.86 -5.22 -30.58
C GLY A 394 -7.37 -5.53 -30.41
N ALA A 395 -6.62 -5.50 -31.51
CA ALA A 395 -5.18 -5.80 -31.51
C ALA A 395 -4.34 -4.71 -30.81
N ASP A 396 -4.89 -3.50 -30.63
CA ASP A 396 -4.23 -2.36 -30.00
C ASP A 396 -4.84 -2.01 -28.64
N THR A 397 -5.66 -2.91 -28.06
CA THR A 397 -6.34 -2.66 -26.78
C THR A 397 -5.34 -2.54 -25.62
N THR A 398 -5.57 -1.52 -24.80
CA THR A 398 -4.90 -1.26 -23.52
C THR A 398 -5.93 -1.12 -22.41
N ILE A 399 -5.50 -1.27 -21.16
CA ILE A 399 -6.32 -0.95 -20.00
C ILE A 399 -5.82 0.34 -19.37
N ARG A 400 -6.69 1.33 -19.29
CA ARG A 400 -6.44 2.58 -18.60
C ARG A 400 -7.12 2.56 -17.24
N VAL A 401 -6.33 2.73 -16.19
CA VAL A 401 -6.80 2.77 -14.81
C VAL A 401 -6.60 4.17 -14.27
N TRP A 402 -7.66 4.73 -13.69
CA TRP A 402 -7.63 5.98 -12.96
C TRP A 402 -8.16 5.76 -11.55
N ALA A 403 -7.56 6.44 -10.58
CA ALA A 403 -7.97 6.37 -9.19
C ALA A 403 -8.07 7.77 -8.58
N GLY A 404 -9.30 8.18 -8.23
CA GLY A 404 -9.61 9.44 -7.57
C GLY A 404 -9.27 9.47 -6.07
N ARG A 405 -8.70 8.40 -5.54
CA ARG A 405 -8.16 8.24 -4.18
C ARG A 405 -6.99 7.26 -4.18
N THR A 406 -6.17 7.36 -3.14
CA THR A 406 -5.15 6.36 -2.80
C THR A 406 -5.79 5.00 -2.52
N GLY A 407 -5.08 3.93 -2.81
CA GLY A 407 -5.58 2.57 -2.74
C GLY A 407 -4.74 1.62 -3.58
N ALA A 408 -5.26 0.44 -3.84
CA ALA A 408 -4.63 -0.51 -4.77
C ALA A 408 -5.65 -1.00 -5.81
N VAL A 409 -5.21 -1.21 -7.04
CA VAL A 409 -6.05 -1.72 -8.12
C VAL A 409 -5.37 -2.89 -8.81
N SER A 410 -6.02 -4.05 -8.82
CA SER A 410 -5.65 -5.15 -9.71
C SER A 410 -6.59 -5.19 -10.89
N VAL A 411 -6.02 -5.47 -12.06
CA VAL A 411 -6.78 -5.75 -13.28
C VAL A 411 -6.34 -7.09 -13.84
N THR A 412 -7.31 -7.93 -14.21
CA THR A 412 -7.07 -9.14 -15.00
C THR A 412 -7.91 -9.12 -16.27
N VAL A 413 -7.42 -9.81 -17.30
CA VAL A 413 -8.13 -10.07 -18.55
C VAL A 413 -8.14 -11.57 -18.81
N ASP A 414 -9.33 -12.17 -18.81
CA ASP A 414 -9.52 -13.62 -18.83
C ASP A 414 -8.69 -14.36 -17.75
N GLY A 415 -8.59 -13.76 -16.56
CA GLY A 415 -7.81 -14.30 -15.44
C GLY A 415 -6.32 -13.97 -15.49
N SER A 416 -5.78 -13.52 -16.63
CA SER A 416 -4.38 -13.11 -16.74
C SER A 416 -4.17 -11.71 -16.16
N PRO A 417 -3.18 -11.52 -15.28
CA PRO A 417 -2.94 -10.24 -14.64
C PRO A 417 -2.37 -9.22 -15.64
N VAL A 418 -2.91 -8.01 -15.62
CA VAL A 418 -2.50 -6.87 -16.45
C VAL A 418 -1.68 -5.87 -15.64
N THR A 419 -1.97 -5.76 -14.34
CA THR A 419 -1.19 -4.97 -13.37
C THR A 419 -0.05 -5.79 -12.77
N ASP A 420 0.68 -6.53 -13.61
CA ASP A 420 1.79 -7.42 -13.25
C ASP A 420 3.06 -6.94 -13.98
N ASP A 421 4.16 -6.85 -13.23
CA ASP A 421 5.49 -6.47 -13.70
C ASP A 421 6.43 -7.67 -13.86
N GLY A 422 5.89 -8.89 -13.69
CA GLY A 422 6.62 -10.16 -13.72
C GLY A 422 6.89 -10.75 -12.35
N ASP A 423 6.55 -10.06 -11.25
CA ASP A 423 6.70 -10.58 -9.90
C ASP A 423 5.85 -11.83 -9.62
N LEU A 424 4.69 -11.95 -10.28
CA LEU A 424 3.82 -13.10 -10.13
C LEU A 424 4.42 -14.39 -10.69
N ALA A 425 5.46 -14.31 -11.54
CA ALA A 425 6.19 -15.48 -12.00
C ALA A 425 6.81 -16.28 -10.84
N ALA A 426 7.19 -15.61 -9.75
CA ALA A 426 7.73 -16.28 -8.55
C ALA A 426 6.73 -17.25 -7.91
N TRP A 427 5.42 -17.04 -8.10
CA TRP A 427 4.35 -17.90 -7.60
C TRP A 427 4.00 -19.07 -8.53
N ALA A 428 4.43 -18.99 -9.80
CA ALA A 428 4.15 -19.98 -10.85
C ALA A 428 5.36 -20.89 -11.15
N ASP A 429 6.23 -21.13 -10.15
CA ASP A 429 7.50 -21.86 -10.27
C ASP A 429 8.52 -21.21 -11.25
N GLY A 430 8.30 -19.96 -11.64
CA GLY A 430 9.22 -19.14 -12.44
C GLY A 430 10.21 -18.34 -11.60
N GLU A 431 11.20 -17.73 -12.26
CA GLU A 431 12.09 -16.75 -11.62
C GLU A 431 11.62 -15.34 -12.00
N ALA A 432 11.18 -14.57 -11.01
CA ALA A 432 10.91 -13.14 -11.21
C ALA A 432 12.23 -12.38 -11.42
N ASP A 433 12.33 -11.61 -12.51
CA ASP A 433 13.48 -10.71 -12.70
C ASP A 433 13.23 -9.39 -11.97
N TRP A 434 13.86 -9.24 -10.81
CA TRP A 434 13.78 -8.03 -9.98
C TRP A 434 14.13 -6.74 -10.76
N ARG A 435 14.83 -6.82 -11.90
CA ARG A 435 15.18 -5.67 -12.75
C ARG A 435 14.00 -5.10 -13.51
N GLU A 436 13.02 -5.93 -13.80
CA GLU A 436 11.81 -5.53 -14.54
C GLU A 436 10.69 -5.08 -13.59
N GLN A 437 10.87 -5.31 -12.28
CA GLN A 437 9.89 -4.91 -11.28
C GLN A 437 9.77 -3.40 -11.13
N ASP A 438 8.55 -2.93 -10.92
CA ASP A 438 8.15 -1.54 -10.76
C ASP A 438 7.67 -1.32 -9.32
N PRO A 439 8.26 -0.40 -8.52
CA PRO A 439 7.81 -0.16 -7.15
C PRO A 439 6.32 0.20 -6.99
N GLY A 440 5.68 0.73 -8.04
CA GLY A 440 4.25 1.00 -8.09
C GLY A 440 3.39 -0.23 -8.42
N LEU A 441 3.96 -1.28 -9.02
CA LEU A 441 3.29 -2.55 -9.31
C LEU A 441 3.87 -3.63 -8.40
N ARG A 442 3.05 -4.12 -7.48
CA ARG A 442 3.49 -5.17 -6.57
C ARG A 442 2.40 -6.17 -6.48
N ASP A 443 2.77 -7.43 -6.53
CA ASP A 443 1.89 -8.52 -6.17
C ASP A 443 0.66 -8.54 -7.10
N GLY A 444 0.86 -8.21 -8.39
CA GLY A 444 -0.22 -8.04 -9.37
C GLY A 444 -1.15 -6.84 -9.12
N ARG A 445 -0.75 -5.86 -8.30
CA ARG A 445 -1.53 -4.67 -7.92
C ARG A 445 -0.79 -3.39 -8.26
N TRP A 446 -1.50 -2.44 -8.84
CA TRP A 446 -1.03 -1.06 -8.91
C TRP A 446 -1.35 -0.32 -7.62
N THR A 447 -0.31 0.09 -6.88
CA THR A 447 -0.44 0.94 -5.69
C THR A 447 -0.59 2.40 -6.11
N VAL A 448 -1.69 3.02 -5.71
CA VAL A 448 -2.01 4.42 -6.00
C VAL A 448 -1.57 5.28 -4.82
N TYR A 449 -0.47 6.00 -4.99
CA TYR A 449 0.15 6.79 -3.91
C TYR A 449 -0.49 8.17 -3.69
N ALA A 450 -1.17 8.71 -4.71
CA ALA A 450 -1.88 9.99 -4.62
C ALA A 450 -3.20 9.98 -5.42
N PRO A 451 -4.23 10.76 -5.00
CA PRO A 451 -5.46 10.89 -5.77
C PRO A 451 -5.24 11.48 -7.17
N GLY A 452 -6.04 11.03 -8.13
CA GLY A 452 -6.05 11.53 -9.50
C GLY A 452 -4.99 10.94 -10.41
N GLN A 453 -4.22 9.95 -9.94
CA GLN A 453 -3.28 9.23 -10.79
C GLN A 453 -4.02 8.45 -11.88
N GLU A 454 -3.38 8.37 -13.05
CA GLU A 454 -3.83 7.63 -14.21
C GLU A 454 -2.64 6.85 -14.77
N ARG A 455 -2.87 5.57 -15.07
CA ARG A 455 -1.86 4.70 -15.68
C ARG A 455 -2.50 3.84 -16.76
N GLU A 456 -1.76 3.64 -17.85
CA GLU A 456 -2.17 2.80 -18.95
C GLU A 456 -1.30 1.54 -18.99
N PHE A 457 -1.94 0.39 -19.08
CA PHE A 457 -1.32 -0.92 -19.08
C PHE A 457 -1.53 -1.59 -20.43
N PRO A 458 -0.45 -1.99 -21.13
CA PRO A 458 -0.58 -2.82 -22.31
C PRO A 458 -1.07 -4.21 -21.92
N LEU A 459 -1.86 -4.84 -22.79
CA LEU A 459 -2.20 -6.26 -22.62
C LEU A 459 -1.04 -7.16 -23.05
N PRO A 460 -0.86 -8.32 -22.40
CA PRO A 460 0.09 -9.32 -22.87
C PRO A 460 -0.19 -9.73 -24.32
N PRO A 461 0.83 -9.97 -25.17
CA PRO A 461 0.64 -10.31 -26.58
C PRO A 461 -0.28 -11.52 -26.84
N GLU A 462 -0.29 -12.48 -25.91
CA GLU A 462 -1.14 -13.68 -25.93
C GLU A 462 -2.63 -13.40 -25.62
N ALA A 463 -2.93 -12.29 -24.94
CA ALA A 463 -4.29 -11.83 -24.70
C ALA A 463 -4.88 -11.10 -25.91
N LEU A 464 -4.03 -10.55 -26.78
CA LEU A 464 -4.45 -9.75 -27.93
C LEU A 464 -4.82 -10.62 -29.15
N PRO A 465 -5.90 -10.29 -29.88
CA PRO A 465 -6.20 -10.91 -31.17
C PRO A 465 -5.20 -10.47 -32.26
N ALA A 466 -5.17 -11.19 -33.38
CA ALA A 466 -4.35 -10.78 -34.52
C ALA A 466 -4.84 -9.44 -35.12
N PRO A 467 -3.98 -8.69 -35.83
CA PRO A 467 -4.36 -7.41 -36.43
C PRO A 467 -5.60 -7.50 -37.33
N GLY A 468 -6.64 -6.72 -37.01
CA GLY A 468 -7.92 -6.70 -37.74
C GLY A 468 -8.92 -7.77 -37.30
N GLU A 469 -8.55 -8.63 -36.35
CA GLU A 469 -9.45 -9.55 -35.67
C GLU A 469 -9.95 -8.95 -34.36
N ARG A 470 -11.01 -9.55 -33.84
CA ARG A 470 -11.68 -9.17 -32.60
C ARG A 470 -11.89 -10.43 -31.77
N ARG A 471 -11.73 -10.32 -30.46
CA ARG A 471 -11.84 -11.45 -29.53
C ARG A 471 -12.65 -11.04 -28.30
N GLU A 472 -13.61 -11.86 -27.90
CA GLU A 472 -14.28 -11.67 -26.61
C GLU A 472 -13.31 -11.98 -25.46
N ALA A 473 -13.32 -11.13 -24.44
CA ALA A 473 -12.61 -11.33 -23.19
C ALA A 473 -13.42 -10.74 -22.03
N VAL A 474 -13.02 -11.06 -20.81
CA VAL A 474 -13.57 -10.48 -19.59
C VAL A 474 -12.50 -9.68 -18.88
N VAL A 475 -12.77 -8.40 -18.64
CA VAL A 475 -11.95 -7.54 -17.79
C VAL A 475 -12.52 -7.61 -16.38
N GLU A 476 -11.68 -7.97 -15.42
CA GLU A 476 -12.02 -8.00 -14.00
C GLU A 476 -11.11 -7.03 -13.25
N VAL A 477 -11.70 -6.27 -12.33
CA VAL A 477 -11.06 -5.20 -11.58
C VAL A 477 -11.34 -5.41 -10.11
N MET A 478 -10.29 -5.38 -9.31
CA MET A 478 -10.34 -5.42 -7.86
C MET A 478 -9.75 -4.15 -7.32
N ALA A 479 -10.51 -3.43 -6.49
CA ALA A 479 -10.11 -2.17 -5.90
C ALA A 479 -10.13 -2.25 -4.37
N GLU A 480 -9.01 -1.89 -3.76
CA GLU A 480 -8.78 -1.89 -2.31
C GLU A 480 -8.68 -0.45 -1.80
N GLY A 481 -9.51 -0.09 -0.82
CA GLY A 481 -9.49 1.26 -0.21
C GLY A 481 -10.03 2.39 -1.10
N ASN A 482 -10.24 2.17 -2.40
CA ASN A 482 -10.68 3.19 -3.37
C ASN A 482 -11.83 2.76 -4.31
N GLY A 483 -12.52 1.66 -4.02
CA GLY A 483 -13.56 1.08 -4.91
C GLY A 483 -14.54 2.08 -5.53
N ASP A 484 -15.15 2.95 -4.74
CA ASP A 484 -16.12 3.95 -5.21
C ASP A 484 -15.53 5.02 -6.14
N HIS A 485 -14.20 5.11 -6.24
CA HIS A 485 -13.47 6.21 -6.88
C HIS A 485 -12.41 5.72 -7.85
N VAL A 486 -12.57 4.52 -8.41
CA VAL A 486 -11.77 3.99 -9.51
C VAL A 486 -12.54 4.08 -10.82
N GLN A 487 -11.86 4.35 -11.94
CA GLN A 487 -12.37 4.17 -13.30
C GLN A 487 -11.39 3.28 -14.06
N VAL A 488 -11.88 2.16 -14.60
CA VAL A 488 -11.11 1.31 -15.49
C VAL A 488 -11.77 1.33 -16.86
N VAL A 489 -10.95 1.56 -17.89
CA VAL A 489 -11.38 1.68 -19.28
C VAL A 489 -10.56 0.74 -20.14
N ALA A 490 -11.22 -0.15 -20.87
CA ALA A 490 -10.59 -0.93 -21.93
C ALA A 490 -10.70 -0.15 -23.25
N THR A 491 -9.56 0.16 -23.87
CA THR A 491 -9.48 1.01 -25.08
C THR A 491 -9.65 0.19 -26.37
N ASP A 492 -10.17 0.81 -27.43
CA ASP A 492 -10.49 0.12 -28.69
C ASP A 492 -11.36 -1.13 -28.45
N THR A 493 -12.41 -1.01 -27.63
CA THR A 493 -13.30 -2.12 -27.30
C THR A 493 -14.77 -1.74 -27.42
N SER A 494 -15.63 -2.75 -27.51
CA SER A 494 -17.07 -2.64 -27.33
C SER A 494 -17.57 -3.63 -26.27
N PRO A 495 -18.62 -3.30 -25.50
CA PRO A 495 -19.19 -4.22 -24.53
C PRO A 495 -19.82 -5.43 -25.23
N VAL A 496 -19.75 -6.59 -24.57
CA VAL A 496 -20.37 -7.84 -24.99
C VAL A 496 -21.51 -8.20 -24.05
N ASP A 497 -22.65 -8.61 -24.60
CA ASP A 497 -23.78 -9.11 -23.81
C ASP A 497 -23.46 -10.48 -23.21
N VAL A 498 -23.70 -10.64 -21.91
CA VAL A 498 -23.46 -11.89 -21.17
C VAL A 498 -24.78 -12.53 -20.76
N ASP A 499 -24.88 -13.84 -20.89
CA ASP A 499 -26.03 -14.60 -20.39
C ASP A 499 -25.95 -14.77 -18.86
N LEU A 500 -26.81 -14.04 -18.16
CA LEU A 500 -26.94 -14.07 -16.69
C LEU A 500 -28.10 -14.95 -16.23
N SER A 501 -28.57 -15.89 -17.06
CA SER A 501 -29.56 -16.88 -16.67
C SER A 501 -29.08 -17.68 -15.44
N PRO A 502 -30.01 -18.16 -14.58
CA PRO A 502 -29.63 -18.96 -13.41
C PRO A 502 -28.75 -20.15 -13.79
N ALA A 503 -27.74 -20.41 -12.96
CA ALA A 503 -26.84 -21.55 -13.11
C ALA A 503 -27.62 -22.85 -12.96
N ALA A 504 -27.65 -23.64 -14.03
CA ALA A 504 -28.45 -24.85 -14.08
C ALA A 504 -27.89 -25.90 -13.12
N ARG A 505 -28.80 -26.58 -12.42
CA ARG A 505 -28.42 -27.74 -11.62
C ARG A 505 -28.13 -28.91 -12.55
N THR A 506 -26.99 -29.58 -12.35
CA THR A 506 -26.57 -30.70 -13.17
C THR A 506 -26.43 -31.99 -12.34
N GLU A 507 -26.16 -33.10 -13.00
CA GLU A 507 -25.76 -34.34 -12.31
C GLU A 507 -24.25 -34.29 -12.02
N PRO A 508 -23.80 -34.80 -10.86
CA PRO A 508 -22.40 -34.68 -10.48
C PRO A 508 -21.50 -35.57 -11.36
N PRO A 509 -20.42 -35.01 -11.94
CA PRO A 509 -19.44 -35.81 -12.68
C PRO A 509 -18.53 -36.54 -11.70
N ASP A 510 -18.53 -37.88 -11.72
CA ASP A 510 -17.63 -38.79 -10.98
C ASP A 510 -17.37 -38.48 -9.48
N LEU A 511 -18.12 -37.55 -8.88
CA LEU A 511 -17.99 -37.15 -7.49
C LEU A 511 -18.77 -38.12 -6.58
N PRO A 512 -18.17 -38.59 -5.48
CA PRO A 512 -18.83 -39.52 -4.58
C PRO A 512 -20.03 -38.87 -3.89
N THR A 513 -21.18 -39.56 -3.86
CA THR A 513 -22.37 -39.05 -3.15
C THR A 513 -22.14 -38.93 -1.64
N LEU A 514 -21.28 -39.77 -1.07
CA LEU A 514 -20.97 -39.83 0.35
C LEU A 514 -19.47 -40.11 0.54
N VAL A 515 -18.75 -39.22 1.22
CA VAL A 515 -17.30 -39.32 1.42
C VAL A 515 -16.85 -38.46 2.61
N SER A 516 -15.84 -38.88 3.36
CA SER A 516 -15.20 -38.06 4.41
C SER A 516 -16.17 -37.37 5.39
N GLY A 517 -17.28 -38.03 5.78
CA GLY A 517 -18.27 -37.46 6.71
C GLY A 517 -19.26 -36.48 6.06
N HIS A 518 -19.25 -36.36 4.74
CA HIS A 518 -20.05 -35.41 3.99
C HIS A 518 -20.92 -36.11 2.93
N ARG A 519 -22.01 -35.45 2.56
CA ARG A 519 -22.95 -35.87 1.51
C ARG A 519 -23.06 -34.80 0.45
N LEU A 520 -22.95 -35.20 -0.81
CA LEU A 520 -23.16 -34.32 -1.95
C LEU A 520 -24.62 -33.88 -2.02
N VAL A 521 -24.89 -32.56 -1.99
CA VAL A 521 -26.25 -32.02 -2.02
C VAL A 521 -26.64 -31.38 -3.36
N GLY A 522 -25.66 -31.00 -4.17
CA GLY A 522 -25.90 -30.48 -5.52
C GLY A 522 -24.63 -30.08 -6.26
N THR A 523 -24.78 -29.96 -7.58
CA THR A 523 -23.77 -29.43 -8.50
C THR A 523 -24.44 -28.46 -9.49
N TRP A 524 -23.72 -27.41 -9.86
CA TRP A 524 -24.20 -26.36 -10.76
C TRP A 524 -23.16 -26.00 -11.80
N GLU A 525 -23.58 -25.84 -13.05
CA GLU A 525 -22.71 -25.43 -14.15
C GLU A 525 -22.56 -23.90 -14.18
N LEU A 526 -21.32 -23.43 -14.18
CA LEU A 526 -20.95 -22.02 -14.21
C LEU A 526 -19.97 -21.78 -15.36
N PRO A 527 -20.29 -20.92 -16.33
CA PRO A 527 -19.31 -20.43 -17.28
C PRO A 527 -18.17 -19.71 -16.55
N ALA A 528 -16.92 -20.00 -16.92
CA ALA A 528 -15.72 -19.33 -16.42
C ALA A 528 -15.55 -17.92 -17.03
N ASP A 529 -16.54 -17.06 -16.79
CA ASP A 529 -16.62 -15.70 -17.35
C ASP A 529 -16.71 -14.61 -16.27
N ALA A 530 -16.44 -14.94 -15.00
CA ALA A 530 -16.44 -14.00 -13.89
C ALA A 530 -17.78 -13.29 -13.59
N HIS A 531 -18.89 -13.65 -14.26
CA HIS A 531 -20.20 -13.05 -13.99
C HIS A 531 -21.02 -13.89 -13.00
N ALA A 532 -21.60 -13.21 -12.01
CA ALA A 532 -22.42 -13.84 -10.97
C ALA A 532 -23.76 -14.32 -11.53
N ARG A 533 -24.12 -15.57 -11.25
CA ARG A 533 -25.39 -16.18 -11.62
C ARG A 533 -26.13 -16.67 -10.38
N GLU A 534 -27.44 -16.46 -10.34
CA GLU A 534 -28.30 -17.08 -9.32
C GLU A 534 -28.27 -18.60 -9.48
N LEU A 535 -28.14 -19.35 -8.39
CA LEU A 535 -28.18 -20.81 -8.45
C LEU A 535 -29.61 -21.31 -8.63
N GLU A 536 -29.82 -22.23 -9.56
CA GLU A 536 -31.10 -22.89 -9.70
C GLU A 536 -31.35 -23.85 -8.51
N SER A 537 -32.44 -23.64 -7.78
CA SER A 537 -32.88 -24.52 -6.68
C SER A 537 -31.79 -24.84 -5.65
N PRO A 538 -31.19 -23.82 -4.99
CA PRO A 538 -30.14 -24.05 -4.00
C PRO A 538 -30.69 -24.81 -2.78
N PRO A 539 -29.82 -25.49 -2.00
CA PRO A 539 -30.21 -26.13 -0.76
C PRO A 539 -30.81 -25.13 0.25
N ALA A 540 -31.67 -25.60 1.15
CA ALA A 540 -32.38 -24.74 2.10
C ALA A 540 -31.45 -24.02 3.11
N ASP A 541 -30.32 -24.64 3.46
CA ASP A 541 -29.32 -24.09 4.36
C ASP A 541 -27.94 -24.13 3.67
N PRO A 542 -27.62 -23.13 2.84
CA PRO A 542 -26.35 -23.08 2.12
C PRO A 542 -25.16 -22.70 3.01
N SER A 543 -25.42 -22.08 4.17
CA SER A 543 -24.39 -21.67 5.15
C SER A 543 -23.78 -22.84 5.91
N ALA A 544 -24.47 -23.97 5.98
CA ALA A 544 -23.96 -25.20 6.59
C ALA A 544 -23.16 -26.08 5.61
N LEU A 545 -23.02 -25.66 4.35
CA LEU A 545 -22.35 -26.45 3.31
C LEU A 545 -20.89 -26.07 3.15
N VAL A 546 -20.12 -27.07 2.77
CA VAL A 546 -18.79 -26.91 2.21
C VAL A 546 -18.91 -26.75 0.70
N TRP A 547 -18.35 -25.67 0.17
CA TRP A 547 -18.41 -25.33 -1.25
C TRP A 547 -17.04 -25.50 -1.90
N SER A 548 -17.02 -26.02 -3.13
CA SER A 548 -15.82 -26.12 -3.95
C SER A 548 -16.16 -25.86 -5.41
N LEU A 549 -15.21 -25.30 -6.16
CA LEU A 549 -15.39 -25.03 -7.58
C LEU A 549 -14.43 -25.90 -8.39
N LEU A 550 -14.94 -26.90 -9.10
CA LEU A 550 -14.15 -27.73 -10.00
C LEU A 550 -14.05 -27.04 -11.37
N LEU A 551 -12.83 -26.71 -11.80
CA LEU A 551 -12.55 -26.13 -13.10
C LEU A 551 -12.24 -27.24 -14.11
N GLU A 552 -12.67 -27.06 -15.35
CA GLU A 552 -12.34 -27.98 -16.46
C GLU A 552 -10.86 -27.85 -16.86
N GLU A 553 -10.33 -26.63 -16.84
CA GLU A 553 -8.94 -26.31 -17.15
C GLU A 553 -8.39 -25.38 -16.07
N ALA A 554 -7.11 -25.54 -15.74
CA ALA A 554 -6.42 -24.57 -14.92
C ALA A 554 -6.28 -23.28 -15.73
N PRO A 555 -6.56 -22.10 -15.16
CA PRO A 555 -6.20 -20.85 -15.83
C PRO A 555 -4.68 -20.86 -16.04
N GLU A 556 -4.22 -20.69 -17.29
CA GLU A 556 -2.79 -20.76 -17.67
C GLU A 556 -1.90 -19.80 -16.86
N SER A 557 -2.51 -18.77 -16.27
CA SER A 557 -1.89 -17.66 -15.54
C SER A 557 -2.34 -17.56 -14.08
N ALA A 558 -2.93 -18.61 -13.49
CA ALA A 558 -3.39 -18.60 -12.09
C ALA A 558 -2.24 -18.47 -11.09
N SER A 559 -1.69 -17.27 -10.99
CA SER A 559 -1.03 -16.80 -9.80
C SER A 559 -2.09 -16.85 -8.72
N ARG A 560 -2.00 -17.88 -7.87
CA ARG A 560 -2.85 -18.14 -6.68
C ARG A 560 -2.81 -17.00 -5.64
N TRP A 561 -2.20 -15.87 -5.99
CA TRP A 561 -1.72 -14.88 -5.07
C TRP A 561 -2.53 -13.57 -5.16
N ALA A 562 -2.94 -13.11 -6.34
CA ALA A 562 -3.81 -11.94 -6.41
C ALA A 562 -5.17 -12.33 -5.80
N PRO A 563 -5.66 -11.62 -4.76
CA PRO A 563 -6.90 -11.99 -4.09
C PRO A 563 -8.00 -12.12 -5.14
N PHE A 564 -8.50 -13.35 -5.30
CA PHE A 564 -9.52 -13.80 -6.26
C PHE A 564 -9.13 -13.97 -7.75
N ALA A 565 -7.91 -13.67 -8.19
CA ALA A 565 -7.49 -14.02 -9.55
C ALA A 565 -7.30 -15.55 -9.65
N GLY A 566 -8.39 -16.26 -9.96
CA GLY A 566 -8.41 -17.72 -10.05
C GLY A 566 -9.24 -18.42 -8.97
N GLU A 567 -9.95 -17.69 -8.10
CA GLU A 567 -10.93 -18.27 -7.18
C GLU A 567 -12.37 -18.03 -7.65
N GLY A 568 -13.29 -18.91 -7.24
CA GLY A 568 -14.71 -18.67 -7.39
C GLY A 568 -15.25 -17.75 -6.30
N LEU A 569 -16.50 -17.32 -6.45
CA LEU A 569 -17.19 -16.52 -5.43
C LEU A 569 -18.59 -17.08 -5.20
N LEU A 570 -19.00 -17.16 -3.93
CA LEU A 570 -20.37 -17.43 -3.52
C LEU A 570 -20.92 -16.20 -2.80
N GLN A 571 -22.09 -15.72 -3.19
CA GLN A 571 -22.66 -14.47 -2.68
C GLN A 571 -24.12 -14.66 -2.27
N ARG A 572 -24.51 -13.98 -1.19
CA ARG A 572 -25.90 -13.90 -0.74
C ARG A 572 -26.14 -12.53 -0.10
N GLY A 573 -26.99 -11.73 -0.73
CA GLY A 573 -27.22 -10.34 -0.29
C GLY A 573 -25.97 -9.49 -0.49
N GLU A 574 -25.54 -8.80 0.55
CA GLU A 574 -24.28 -8.03 0.58
C GLU A 574 -23.06 -8.89 0.97
N GLU A 575 -23.28 -10.15 1.35
CA GLU A 575 -22.22 -11.06 1.79
C GLU A 575 -21.68 -11.90 0.63
N ALA A 576 -20.36 -12.11 0.64
CA ALA A 576 -19.65 -12.93 -0.33
C ALA A 576 -18.53 -13.69 0.35
N ILE A 577 -18.22 -14.87 -0.16
CA ILE A 577 -17.10 -15.70 0.29
C ILE A 577 -16.33 -16.23 -0.92
N PRO A 578 -14.99 -16.32 -0.84
CA PRO A 578 -14.21 -17.05 -1.82
C PRO A 578 -14.61 -18.53 -1.83
N VAL A 579 -14.60 -19.12 -3.01
CA VAL A 579 -14.73 -20.57 -3.21
C VAL A 579 -13.46 -21.07 -3.86
N TYR A 580 -12.74 -21.94 -3.15
CA TYR A 580 -11.51 -22.55 -3.65
C TYR A 580 -11.75 -23.34 -4.93
N THR A 581 -10.80 -23.18 -5.86
CA THR A 581 -10.81 -23.86 -7.15
C THR A 581 -10.02 -25.15 -7.12
N MET A 582 -10.59 -26.19 -7.73
CA MET A 582 -10.04 -27.53 -7.84
C MET A 582 -9.91 -27.88 -9.32
N LEU A 583 -8.91 -28.67 -9.68
CA LEU A 583 -8.70 -29.14 -11.05
C LEU A 583 -9.09 -30.60 -11.22
N ASP A 584 -9.16 -31.34 -10.11
CA ASP A 584 -9.49 -32.75 -10.11
C ASP A 584 -10.57 -33.06 -9.04
N PRO A 585 -11.55 -33.94 -9.32
CA PRO A 585 -12.53 -34.39 -8.33
C PRO A 585 -11.93 -34.92 -7.01
N SER A 586 -10.75 -35.54 -7.05
CA SER A 586 -10.03 -36.03 -5.86
C SER A 586 -9.64 -34.88 -4.92
N GLN A 587 -9.29 -33.71 -5.46
CA GLN A 587 -8.94 -32.52 -4.67
C GLN A 587 -10.14 -31.92 -3.96
N VAL A 588 -11.34 -32.02 -4.55
CA VAL A 588 -12.59 -31.66 -3.86
C VAL A 588 -12.74 -32.53 -2.61
N VAL A 589 -12.54 -33.85 -2.75
CA VAL A 589 -12.66 -34.81 -1.64
C VAL A 589 -11.59 -34.60 -0.57
N GLU A 590 -10.35 -34.32 -0.96
CA GLU A 590 -9.26 -33.94 -0.05
C GLU A 590 -9.59 -32.66 0.72
N GLY A 591 -10.11 -31.65 0.01
CA GLY A 591 -10.53 -30.38 0.59
C GLY A 591 -11.54 -30.53 1.72
N LEU A 592 -12.50 -31.48 1.63
CA LEU A 592 -13.49 -31.74 2.68
C LEU A 592 -12.87 -32.14 4.03
N ALA A 593 -11.64 -32.66 4.04
CA ALA A 593 -10.93 -33.03 5.27
C ALA A 593 -10.04 -31.90 5.81
N ALA A 594 -9.91 -30.78 5.08
CA ALA A 594 -8.99 -29.70 5.42
C ALA A 594 -9.63 -28.65 6.35
N PRO A 595 -8.86 -27.99 7.23
CA PRO A 595 -9.40 -27.03 8.20
C PRO A 595 -10.02 -25.77 7.58
N TRP A 596 -9.68 -25.43 6.35
CA TRP A 596 -10.21 -24.26 5.64
C TRP A 596 -11.57 -24.52 4.98
N ALA A 597 -12.05 -25.77 4.98
CA ALA A 597 -13.32 -26.19 4.41
C ALA A 597 -14.52 -25.99 5.36
N ASP A 598 -14.33 -25.32 6.49
CA ASP A 598 -15.41 -25.03 7.43
C ASP A 598 -16.55 -24.25 6.76
N PRO A 599 -17.82 -24.49 7.15
CA PRO A 599 -18.95 -23.74 6.61
C PRO A 599 -18.81 -22.25 6.89
N PHE A 600 -19.15 -21.44 5.89
CA PHE A 600 -19.10 -19.99 6.01
C PHE A 600 -20.51 -19.43 6.20
N PRO A 601 -20.72 -18.57 7.23
CA PRO A 601 -22.02 -17.94 7.42
C PRO A 601 -22.37 -17.02 6.25
N LEU A 602 -23.63 -17.08 5.83
CA LEU A 602 -24.25 -16.18 4.85
C LEU A 602 -25.59 -15.73 5.46
N ASP A 603 -25.60 -14.58 6.12
CA ASP A 603 -26.60 -14.15 7.11
C ASP A 603 -27.89 -13.58 6.50
N ASP A 604 -27.98 -13.42 5.17
CA ASP A 604 -29.19 -12.95 4.48
C ASP A 604 -30.03 -14.11 3.90
N ALA A 605 -30.91 -14.68 4.73
CA ALA A 605 -31.75 -15.81 4.36
C ALA A 605 -32.74 -15.54 3.20
N ASP A 606 -33.08 -14.27 2.94
CA ASP A 606 -34.10 -13.89 1.94
C ASP A 606 -33.48 -13.54 0.57
N ALA A 607 -32.18 -13.26 0.51
CA ALA A 607 -31.47 -12.99 -0.73
C ALA A 607 -31.17 -14.27 -1.54
N PRO A 608 -31.21 -14.21 -2.89
CA PRO A 608 -30.85 -15.33 -3.74
C PRO A 608 -29.35 -15.65 -3.59
N LEU A 609 -29.03 -16.95 -3.63
CA LEU A 609 -27.67 -17.43 -3.64
C LEU A 609 -27.10 -17.31 -5.05
N ARG A 610 -25.98 -16.60 -5.20
CA ARG A 610 -25.30 -16.40 -6.47
C ARG A 610 -23.90 -16.98 -6.43
N ALA A 611 -23.42 -17.45 -7.56
CA ALA A 611 -22.06 -17.94 -7.69
C ALA A 611 -21.38 -17.44 -8.96
N THR A 612 -20.06 -17.41 -8.90
CA THR A 612 -19.18 -16.97 -9.98
C THR A 612 -18.00 -17.92 -10.09
N ALA A 613 -17.64 -18.30 -11.32
CA ALA A 613 -16.36 -18.93 -11.63
C ALA A 613 -15.37 -17.88 -12.14
N PRO A 614 -14.06 -18.02 -11.89
CA PRO A 614 -13.06 -17.05 -12.35
C PRO A 614 -13.07 -16.95 -13.87
N ALA A 615 -12.70 -15.80 -14.42
CA ALA A 615 -12.58 -15.64 -15.87
C ALA A 615 -11.47 -16.55 -16.42
N THR A 616 -11.72 -17.24 -17.53
CA THR A 616 -10.74 -18.09 -18.21
C THR A 616 -10.93 -17.98 -19.72
N PRO A 617 -9.86 -17.96 -20.54
CA PRO A 617 -9.98 -17.81 -21.98
C PRO A 617 -10.91 -18.87 -22.58
N GLY A 618 -11.80 -18.47 -23.48
CA GLY A 618 -12.79 -19.37 -24.08
C GLY A 618 -13.99 -19.72 -23.20
N LYS A 619 -14.00 -19.27 -21.93
CA LYS A 619 -15.11 -19.40 -20.97
C LYS A 619 -15.57 -20.86 -20.79
N PRO A 620 -14.66 -21.82 -20.48
CA PRO A 620 -15.02 -23.21 -20.24
C PRO A 620 -16.05 -23.35 -19.11
N THR A 621 -16.74 -24.49 -19.07
CA THR A 621 -17.76 -24.73 -18.04
C THR A 621 -17.10 -25.27 -16.78
N SER A 622 -17.29 -24.56 -15.67
CA SER A 622 -16.88 -24.98 -14.33
C SER A 622 -18.07 -25.55 -13.56
N LEU A 623 -17.79 -26.29 -12.50
CA LEU A 623 -18.78 -26.97 -11.68
C LEU A 623 -18.67 -26.54 -10.23
N LEU A 624 -19.67 -25.80 -9.74
CA LEU A 624 -19.80 -25.54 -8.32
C LEU A 624 -20.37 -26.79 -7.64
N VAL A 625 -19.77 -27.20 -6.55
CA VAL A 625 -20.10 -28.41 -5.80
C VAL A 625 -20.42 -28.04 -4.36
N GLY A 626 -21.54 -28.54 -3.84
CA GLY A 626 -21.93 -28.36 -2.43
C GLY A 626 -22.02 -29.69 -1.68
N TYR A 627 -21.28 -29.81 -0.59
CA TYR A 627 -21.31 -30.94 0.34
C TYR A 627 -21.86 -30.53 1.70
N ALA A 628 -22.81 -31.30 2.24
CA ALA A 628 -23.31 -31.11 3.60
C ALA A 628 -22.58 -32.04 4.57
N PRO A 629 -22.16 -31.56 5.75
CA PRO A 629 -21.68 -32.43 6.81
C PRO A 629 -22.83 -33.36 7.25
N VAL A 630 -22.49 -34.60 7.56
CA VAL A 630 -23.42 -35.61 8.06
C VAL A 630 -22.99 -36.00 9.47
N PRO A 631 -23.91 -35.99 10.46
CA PRO A 631 -23.60 -36.46 11.79
C PRO A 631 -23.01 -37.88 11.78
N TYR A 632 -22.02 -38.14 12.63
CA TYR A 632 -21.33 -39.43 12.72
C TYR A 632 -22.31 -40.60 12.82
N GLU A 633 -23.34 -40.45 13.66
CA GLU A 633 -24.33 -41.48 13.94
C GLU A 633 -25.29 -41.75 12.76
N GLU A 634 -25.37 -40.83 11.80
CA GLU A 634 -26.24 -40.90 10.63
C GLU A 634 -25.49 -41.27 9.34
N PHE A 635 -24.16 -41.34 9.39
CA PHE A 635 -23.32 -41.57 8.22
C PHE A 635 -23.32 -43.05 7.80
N ASP A 636 -23.54 -43.30 6.50
CA ASP A 636 -23.49 -44.67 5.94
C ASP A 636 -22.07 -45.07 5.53
N PHE A 637 -21.28 -45.49 6.51
CA PHE A 637 -19.89 -45.94 6.32
C PHE A 637 -19.71 -47.03 5.25
N ALA A 638 -20.73 -47.85 4.99
CA ALA A 638 -20.66 -48.94 4.02
C ALA A 638 -20.84 -48.45 2.58
N ALA A 639 -21.60 -47.36 2.41
CA ALA A 639 -21.83 -46.73 1.11
C ALA A 639 -20.80 -45.64 0.78
N ALA A 640 -20.01 -45.21 1.76
CA ALA A 640 -19.02 -44.16 1.61
C ALA A 640 -17.89 -44.57 0.66
N ALA A 641 -17.51 -43.64 -0.22
CA ALA A 641 -16.30 -43.80 -1.02
C ALA A 641 -15.06 -43.67 -0.11
N VAL A 642 -14.01 -44.42 -0.43
CA VAL A 642 -12.70 -44.26 0.21
C VAL A 642 -11.93 -43.20 -0.56
N PRO A 643 -11.53 -42.07 0.06
CA PRO A 643 -10.74 -41.04 -0.59
C PRO A 643 -9.41 -41.58 -1.12
N GLU A 644 -8.86 -40.97 -2.17
CA GLU A 644 -7.58 -41.42 -2.76
C GLU A 644 -6.37 -41.18 -1.84
N HIS A 645 -6.44 -40.17 -0.96
CA HIS A 645 -5.43 -39.90 0.07
C HIS A 645 -5.53 -40.85 1.29
N VAL A 646 -6.47 -41.79 1.27
CA VAL A 646 -6.65 -42.83 2.28
C VAL A 646 -6.25 -44.18 1.66
N TRP A 647 -5.26 -44.84 2.25
CA TRP A 647 -4.69 -46.07 1.72
C TRP A 647 -5.46 -47.29 2.21
N ARG A 648 -5.77 -48.24 1.33
CA ARG A 648 -6.32 -49.52 1.77
C ARG A 648 -5.27 -50.35 2.49
N ALA A 649 -5.72 -51.25 3.35
CA ALA A 649 -4.83 -52.17 4.05
C ALA A 649 -3.84 -52.88 3.09
N GLY A 650 -2.54 -52.66 3.30
CA GLY A 650 -1.45 -53.25 2.52
C GLY A 650 -0.98 -52.44 1.31
N GLU A 651 -1.61 -51.30 1.02
CA GLU A 651 -1.08 -50.32 0.07
C GLU A 651 0.09 -49.54 0.69
N ASP A 652 1.06 -49.14 -0.15
CA ASP A 652 2.17 -48.28 0.29
C ASP A 652 1.65 -46.84 0.36
N PRO A 653 1.72 -46.18 1.54
CA PRO A 653 1.24 -44.81 1.69
C PRO A 653 2.01 -43.79 0.81
N GLY A 654 3.14 -44.17 0.24
CA GLY A 654 3.92 -43.27 -0.60
C GLY A 654 4.55 -42.13 0.22
N ARG A 655 4.52 -40.91 -0.33
CA ARG A 655 5.05 -39.72 0.35
C ARG A 655 3.91 -39.09 1.17
N SER A 656 4.15 -38.87 2.46
CA SER A 656 3.22 -38.14 3.34
C SER A 656 2.92 -36.74 2.81
N ASP A 657 1.63 -36.42 2.66
CA ASP A 657 1.14 -35.09 2.27
C ASP A 657 1.39 -34.05 3.38
N TYR A 658 1.44 -34.51 4.63
CA TYR A 658 1.73 -33.67 5.81
C TYR A 658 3.21 -33.62 6.17
N GLY A 659 4.09 -34.18 5.32
CA GLY A 659 5.52 -34.19 5.55
C GLY A 659 5.99 -35.12 6.68
N LEU A 660 5.13 -36.02 7.17
CA LEU A 660 5.47 -36.94 8.26
C LEU A 660 6.63 -37.85 7.86
N ARG A 661 7.72 -37.82 8.64
CA ARG A 661 8.97 -38.52 8.34
C ARG A 661 9.52 -39.28 9.54
N GLY A 662 10.15 -40.42 9.25
CA GLY A 662 10.94 -41.19 10.21
C GLY A 662 10.17 -42.27 10.94
N ASP A 663 10.84 -42.89 11.91
CA ASP A 663 10.26 -43.92 12.78
C ASP A 663 9.20 -43.28 13.72
N PRO A 664 8.12 -44.01 14.06
CA PRO A 664 7.13 -43.51 14.99
C PRO A 664 7.75 -43.20 16.36
N LEU A 665 7.38 -42.05 16.91
CA LEU A 665 7.72 -41.64 18.28
C LEU A 665 7.07 -42.56 19.30
N GLU A 666 5.82 -42.93 19.03
CA GLU A 666 4.99 -43.80 19.87
C GLU A 666 4.01 -44.55 18.97
N THR A 667 3.57 -45.74 19.38
CA THR A 667 2.56 -46.53 18.68
C THR A 667 1.49 -46.98 19.66
N LEU A 668 0.25 -46.52 19.46
CA LEU A 668 -0.90 -46.88 20.29
C LEU A 668 -1.74 -47.96 19.60
N ARG A 669 -2.22 -48.90 20.41
CA ARG A 669 -3.13 -50.01 20.06
C ARG A 669 -4.26 -50.09 21.08
N PRO A 670 -5.32 -50.90 20.83
CA PRO A 670 -6.43 -51.04 21.78
C PRO A 670 -6.00 -51.39 23.22
N ALA A 671 -4.91 -52.14 23.40
CA ALA A 671 -4.41 -52.53 24.72
C ALA A 671 -3.73 -51.39 25.51
N ASP A 672 -3.44 -50.26 24.86
CA ASP A 672 -2.78 -49.09 25.46
C ASP A 672 -3.79 -48.05 25.96
N LEU A 673 -5.09 -48.28 25.73
CA LEU A 673 -6.19 -47.47 26.24
C LEU A 673 -6.66 -47.96 27.60
N ASP A 674 -7.21 -47.05 28.40
CA ASP A 674 -7.91 -47.38 29.64
C ASP A 674 -9.34 -47.93 29.39
N GLU A 675 -10.08 -48.21 30.47
CA GLU A 675 -11.45 -48.75 30.40
C GLU A 675 -12.44 -47.81 29.70
N ASP A 676 -12.13 -46.50 29.64
CA ASP A 676 -12.93 -45.46 29.00
C ASP A 676 -12.45 -45.17 27.56
N GLY A 677 -11.53 -45.97 27.01
CA GLY A 677 -10.99 -45.79 25.66
C GLY A 677 -10.02 -44.61 25.54
N THR A 678 -9.44 -44.17 26.65
CA THR A 678 -8.58 -42.98 26.71
C THR A 678 -7.14 -43.33 27.00
N THR A 679 -6.21 -42.56 26.45
CA THR A 679 -4.80 -42.59 26.83
C THR A 679 -4.19 -41.18 26.78
N VAL A 680 -3.13 -40.98 27.55
CA VAL A 680 -2.45 -39.69 27.68
C VAL A 680 -0.96 -39.88 27.53
N LEU A 681 -0.36 -39.11 26.63
CA LEU A 681 1.04 -39.20 26.25
C LEU A 681 1.73 -37.84 26.40
N GLU A 682 2.99 -37.89 26.81
CA GLU A 682 3.89 -36.73 26.73
C GLU A 682 4.60 -36.78 25.38
N VAL A 683 4.37 -35.78 24.54
CA VAL A 683 5.00 -35.70 23.21
C VAL A 683 6.10 -34.64 23.21
N PRO A 684 7.16 -34.80 22.41
CA PRO A 684 8.21 -33.78 22.31
C PRO A 684 7.65 -32.47 21.75
N ALA A 685 8.18 -31.33 22.19
CA ALA A 685 7.87 -30.05 21.54
C ALA A 685 8.26 -30.07 20.05
N GLY A 686 7.42 -29.45 19.23
CA GLY A 686 7.53 -29.39 17.78
C GLY A 686 6.25 -29.87 17.08
N GLY A 687 6.24 -29.83 15.75
CA GLY A 687 5.14 -30.37 14.94
C GLY A 687 5.17 -31.89 14.91
N PHE A 688 4.01 -32.52 15.09
CA PHE A 688 3.80 -33.96 14.95
C PHE A 688 2.43 -34.24 14.35
N GLY A 689 2.27 -35.42 13.77
CA GLY A 689 1.01 -35.93 13.25
C GLY A 689 0.78 -37.38 13.65
N ALA A 690 -0.35 -37.91 13.22
CA ALA A 690 -0.69 -39.32 13.42
C ALA A 690 -0.87 -40.02 12.09
N ARG A 691 -0.25 -41.18 11.93
CA ARG A 691 -0.62 -42.19 10.93
C ARG A 691 -1.54 -43.19 11.59
N ILE A 692 -2.76 -43.30 11.08
CA ILE A 692 -3.86 -44.02 11.71
C ILE A 692 -4.31 -45.13 10.78
N SER A 693 -4.20 -46.37 11.24
CA SER A 693 -4.75 -47.55 10.59
C SER A 693 -5.96 -48.04 11.38
N THR A 694 -7.10 -48.21 10.71
CA THR A 694 -8.37 -48.61 11.34
C THR A 694 -9.11 -49.67 10.53
N GLU A 695 -9.94 -50.48 11.19
CA GLU A 695 -10.92 -51.37 10.55
C GLU A 695 -12.29 -51.17 11.21
N GLY A 696 -13.35 -51.09 10.39
CA GLY A 696 -14.71 -50.88 10.88
C GLY A 696 -15.06 -49.41 11.14
N LYS A 697 -16.11 -49.19 11.94
CA LYS A 697 -16.68 -47.86 12.20
C LYS A 697 -16.19 -47.37 13.55
N GLY A 698 -15.64 -46.16 13.61
CA GLY A 698 -15.18 -45.57 14.85
C GLY A 698 -14.74 -44.13 14.69
N ARG A 699 -14.34 -43.50 15.78
CA ARG A 699 -13.76 -42.14 15.78
C ARG A 699 -12.69 -42.00 16.86
N ILE A 700 -11.71 -41.16 16.60
CA ILE A 700 -10.59 -40.87 17.50
C ILE A 700 -10.56 -39.37 17.77
N ARG A 701 -10.49 -38.98 19.04
CA ARG A 701 -10.32 -37.60 19.45
C ARG A 701 -8.88 -37.32 19.80
N PHE A 702 -8.31 -36.25 19.27
CA PHE A 702 -6.99 -35.76 19.61
C PHE A 702 -7.08 -34.40 20.31
N LEU A 703 -6.55 -34.31 21.52
CA LEU A 703 -6.50 -33.09 22.32
C LEU A 703 -5.07 -32.82 22.78
N VAL A 704 -4.54 -31.63 22.50
CA VAL A 704 -3.27 -31.14 23.05
C VAL A 704 -3.57 -30.21 24.21
N ASP A 705 -3.09 -30.55 25.41
CA ASP A 705 -3.34 -29.80 26.64
C ASP A 705 -4.83 -29.48 26.86
N ASP A 706 -5.68 -30.50 26.65
CA ASP A 706 -7.15 -30.45 26.75
C ASP A 706 -7.86 -29.56 25.71
N HIS A 707 -7.14 -29.06 24.70
CA HIS A 707 -7.69 -28.31 23.58
C HIS A 707 -7.66 -29.15 22.29
N PRO A 708 -8.66 -29.05 21.41
CA PRO A 708 -8.60 -29.66 20.07
C PRO A 708 -7.33 -29.25 19.34
N VAL A 709 -6.72 -30.19 18.61
CA VAL A 709 -5.64 -29.86 17.66
C VAL A 709 -6.17 -28.93 16.56
N ASP A 710 -5.32 -28.05 16.04
CA ASP A 710 -5.74 -27.00 15.10
C ASP A 710 -6.42 -27.58 13.86
N GLY A 711 -5.92 -28.73 13.38
CA GLY A 711 -6.46 -29.43 12.21
C GLY A 711 -7.87 -30.02 12.40
N LEU A 712 -8.32 -30.19 13.65
CA LEU A 712 -9.60 -30.82 13.99
C LEU A 712 -10.47 -29.93 14.90
N HIS A 713 -10.18 -28.62 14.97
CA HIS A 713 -10.87 -27.71 15.87
C HIS A 713 -12.38 -27.61 15.57
N GLY A 714 -12.76 -27.61 14.29
CA GLY A 714 -14.16 -27.57 13.82
C GLY A 714 -14.97 -28.81 14.23
N THR A 715 -14.32 -29.95 14.45
CA THR A 715 -14.95 -31.18 14.97
C THR A 715 -14.76 -31.35 16.47
N GLY A 716 -14.21 -30.37 17.18
CA GLY A 716 -13.87 -30.49 18.60
C GLY A 716 -12.78 -31.52 18.90
N GLY A 717 -11.93 -31.84 17.91
CA GLY A 717 -10.81 -32.76 17.99
C GLY A 717 -11.09 -34.15 17.42
N TRP A 718 -12.29 -34.41 16.90
CA TRP A 718 -12.70 -35.73 16.41
C TRP A 718 -12.25 -35.98 14.96
N TRP A 719 -11.67 -37.16 14.74
CA TRP A 719 -11.27 -37.71 13.45
C TRP A 719 -11.94 -39.08 13.25
N SER A 720 -12.29 -39.44 12.01
CA SER A 720 -12.82 -40.77 11.66
C SER A 720 -12.34 -41.16 10.26
N SER A 721 -12.21 -42.47 10.01
CA SER A 721 -11.92 -43.00 8.67
C SER A 721 -13.07 -42.76 7.69
N TRP A 722 -14.29 -42.50 8.18
CA TRP A 722 -15.51 -42.32 7.37
C TRP A 722 -15.74 -43.43 6.33
N THR A 723 -15.27 -44.64 6.63
CA THR A 723 -15.52 -45.88 5.88
C THR A 723 -15.47 -47.06 6.85
N ASP A 724 -16.17 -48.16 6.55
CA ASP A 724 -16.06 -49.41 7.31
C ASP A 724 -14.98 -50.35 6.78
N GLN A 725 -14.30 -49.98 5.69
CA GLN A 725 -13.17 -50.72 5.13
C GLN A 725 -11.90 -50.54 5.97
N ALA A 726 -11.01 -51.52 5.91
CA ALA A 726 -9.70 -51.42 6.53
C ALA A 726 -8.80 -50.44 5.76
N VAL A 727 -8.45 -49.32 6.41
CA VAL A 727 -7.73 -48.21 5.80
C VAL A 727 -6.66 -47.63 6.71
N ALA A 728 -5.67 -46.99 6.10
CA ALA A 728 -4.67 -46.14 6.73
C ALA A 728 -4.81 -44.71 6.20
N SER A 729 -4.52 -43.74 7.06
CA SER A 729 -4.61 -42.31 6.75
C SER A 729 -3.63 -41.53 7.61
N GLU A 730 -3.42 -40.27 7.29
CA GLU A 730 -2.61 -39.36 8.09
C GLU A 730 -3.43 -38.12 8.47
N THR A 731 -3.17 -37.58 9.66
CA THR A 731 -3.76 -36.31 10.11
C THR A 731 -2.70 -35.46 10.84
N PRO A 732 -2.63 -34.15 10.58
CA PRO A 732 -1.75 -33.27 11.32
C PRO A 732 -2.31 -33.06 12.74
N LEU A 733 -1.42 -33.08 13.74
CA LEU A 733 -1.78 -32.84 15.15
C LEU A 733 -1.12 -31.56 15.68
N SER A 734 -0.76 -30.62 14.79
CA SER A 734 -0.13 -29.35 15.14
C SER A 734 -1.02 -28.50 16.05
N TYR A 735 -0.36 -27.74 16.94
CA TYR A 735 -0.99 -26.80 17.87
C TYR A 735 -0.16 -25.51 17.91
N SER A 736 -0.74 -24.42 17.41
CA SER A 736 -0.02 -23.16 17.12
C SER A 736 0.08 -22.21 18.32
N TYR A 737 -0.59 -22.50 19.43
CA TYR A 737 -0.51 -21.67 20.64
C TYR A 737 0.69 -22.05 21.50
N GLY A 738 1.48 -21.05 21.90
CA GLY A 738 2.75 -21.13 22.66
C GLY A 738 2.67 -21.81 24.03
N GLY A 739 2.33 -23.09 24.02
CA GLY A 739 2.14 -23.96 25.15
C GLY A 739 3.46 -24.45 25.76
N PRO A 740 3.37 -25.37 26.74
CA PRO A 740 4.53 -25.92 27.44
C PRO A 740 5.57 -26.55 26.50
N ILE A 741 6.83 -26.60 26.96
CA ILE A 741 8.00 -27.18 26.26
C ILE A 741 7.81 -28.69 25.97
N GLN A 742 6.77 -29.32 26.54
CA GLN A 742 6.32 -30.69 26.26
C GLN A 742 4.79 -30.69 26.33
N PRO A 743 4.09 -30.74 25.19
CA PRO A 743 2.63 -30.80 25.16
C PRO A 743 2.12 -32.18 25.62
N ARG A 744 0.96 -32.19 26.30
CA ARG A 744 0.26 -33.42 26.67
C ARG A 744 -0.78 -33.78 25.62
N LEU A 745 -0.58 -34.89 24.91
CA LEU A 745 -1.55 -35.41 23.95
C LEU A 745 -2.51 -36.37 24.66
N THR A 746 -3.80 -36.06 24.64
CA THR A 746 -4.88 -36.96 25.06
C THR A 746 -5.55 -37.54 23.82
N VAL A 747 -5.61 -38.86 23.75
CA VAL A 747 -6.25 -39.61 22.67
C VAL A 747 -7.44 -40.37 23.25
N VAL A 748 -8.62 -40.18 22.66
CA VAL A 748 -9.86 -40.89 23.04
C VAL A 748 -10.34 -41.67 21.83
N VAL A 749 -10.63 -42.96 21.97
CA VAL A 749 -11.11 -43.80 20.87
C VAL A 749 -12.49 -44.33 21.19
N GLU A 750 -13.42 -44.17 20.26
CA GLU A 750 -14.78 -44.68 20.33
C GLU A 750 -15.07 -45.62 19.15
N ASP A 751 -15.80 -46.70 19.44
CA ASP A 751 -16.38 -47.69 18.51
C ASP A 751 -15.40 -48.51 17.64
N TYR A 752 -14.11 -48.15 17.52
CA TYR A 752 -13.11 -49.00 16.86
C TYR A 752 -12.73 -50.21 17.71
N GLU A 753 -12.90 -51.42 17.15
CA GLU A 753 -12.44 -52.66 17.77
C GLU A 753 -10.94 -52.91 17.53
N ASP A 754 -10.44 -52.57 16.33
CA ASP A 754 -9.04 -52.72 15.94
C ASP A 754 -8.52 -51.42 15.31
N PHE A 755 -7.40 -50.91 15.85
CA PHE A 755 -6.72 -49.74 15.31
C PHE A 755 -5.22 -49.75 15.61
N THR A 756 -4.46 -48.89 14.93
CA THR A 756 -3.09 -48.53 15.27
C THR A 756 -2.89 -47.04 14.99
N ILE A 757 -2.37 -46.30 15.97
CA ILE A 757 -2.01 -44.89 15.82
C ILE A 757 -0.50 -44.77 16.02
N GLU A 758 0.20 -44.41 14.96
CA GLU A 758 1.62 -44.09 14.97
C GLU A 758 1.78 -42.57 15.08
N LEU A 759 2.38 -42.08 16.16
CA LEU A 759 2.73 -40.67 16.28
C LEU A 759 4.06 -40.40 15.58
N VAL A 760 4.10 -39.46 14.65
CA VAL A 760 5.27 -39.20 13.79
C VAL A 760 5.62 -37.72 13.83
N ARG A 761 6.91 -37.38 13.74
CA ARG A 761 7.34 -35.98 13.59
C ARG A 761 7.02 -35.47 12.18
N MET A 762 6.62 -34.20 12.11
CA MET A 762 6.55 -33.43 10.85
C MET A 762 7.93 -32.91 10.46
#